data_AF-A0A1F4ZW15-F1
#
_entry.id   AF-A0A1F4ZW15-F1
#
_cell.length_a   1.000
_cell.length_b   1.000
_cell.length_c   1.000
_cell.angle_alpha   90.00
_cell.angle_beta   90.00
_cell.angle_gamma   90.00
#
_symmetry.space_group_name_H-M   'P 1'
#
loop_
_entity.id
_entity.type
_entity.pdbx_description
1 polymer ?
#
loop_
_entity_poly.entity_id
_entity_poly.type
_entity_poly.pdbx_seq_one_letter_code
_entity_poly.pdbx_strand_id
1 'polypeptide(L)'
;MLKGLLGLAVSLTFLGASFAVPGERQKARPPDLKLETLTGWTLHLLSSSHQDIAWMNSPEACLEYRDTHCITPALTMMAQNPDYCFVMENMLNLMEYIERHPERRDEILRFSREGRMEWGATFNQPYESLLSGEQLIRETYFGRKWLKKNFPGCDARVYFNPDVPGRSLQMQQILSKAGIPYMVISRYHEGFYRWQSPDGSSVLAYTPGHYTNASAILGAPPEEGAKLLEDKLAAWGPYCRERGIPPQFPLLHSVDFSQPTDFGPLIQLWNSRHPAQEGSPQSKMRYSSAAHFFDSLAKVNPSLDAVLGERPNLWLYIHGPTHHWAISAQREAGMMLPAAEVFNTAASLLEGTFAHYPAREVTDAWKAAIYPDHGWGGKEGQITDRLFRKKYEFARNTGKEMLDGALLRIAGQVETSASKRTPVIVFNSLSWRRSDPVVITIASSRRDWQVQDAQGKIMPSQVLPPFSLREEDTTRLEFIAADVPGLGYKTFYLAKSDTGAASFSRSSPTPSVYENDFYEVEFAPGGLRRIYDKEIKADLLTTGKFLGFEVFTMQSVGNGAGEFGRVQQPTMEGFDQLSRHGASWQHDALESGPLQVVFRFKQKLPDCTIEEKIIVHNQIKRIDCEVSILDWDGSPYREFRLALPVNAESGRVAYEVPMGVVEVGRSEIPGTGGPAYGSLNYDELCSEIRPREVQNFLSVSGREFGLTMSTSVAANDYQDPTPNSAPYPVLQAVLLASRRSCHGEGNWYLQEGDHQYRFSLTSHAPGWTNGYKSGIQANTPLFPVLGARPANGADLPEEKSFFGISAPNVLVSTIKKCDDDDSVIVRLYDIEGKDAEVDLTSAFALAKVEHVNIIEEEGKPLPCRTKSVKLRLGHHAIETLKLWPKQGRSQSSSGEAITPARESNFVLIPSGEPVEKVVYTAAHIIPSPNQLAWQEMEFIAFAHFGMNTFTDREWGEGTESPSLFNPTDFDARQWARVLKEAGLKMLIVTAKHHDGFCLWPSQGTEHSVKSSPWRQGKGDVVREVAEACREAGLKFGIYLSPWDRHEPTYGDSPAYNEHFRSQLRELLTNYGEVGEVWFDGACGEGPNGKRQEYDWPSYYRVVRECQPKAVIFGMGPDLRWVGTETGYGRETEWSVVPMEIREPMIKPAPSLDALFIPGDMTADDLG
;
A
#
# COMPACT_ATOMS: atom_id res chain seq x y z
N MET A 1 4.47 55.50 13.00
CA MET A 1 4.12 56.22 11.76
C MET A 1 4.77 55.46 10.61
N LEU A 2 4.06 54.51 10.01
CA LEU A 2 3.33 54.60 8.73
C LEU A 2 4.23 54.65 7.48
N LYS A 3 4.18 53.55 6.70
CA LYS A 3 4.25 53.38 5.21
C LYS A 3 5.47 53.99 4.47
N GLY A 4 6.12 53.37 3.49
CA GLY A 4 5.87 52.18 2.66
C GLY A 4 6.77 52.20 1.39
N LEU A 5 6.63 51.16 0.55
CA LEU A 5 7.03 50.99 -0.87
C LEU A 5 8.54 50.80 -1.17
N LEU A 6 9.01 49.66 -1.71
CA LEU A 6 8.85 48.97 -3.03
C LEU A 6 10.03 49.29 -3.97
N GLY A 7 10.72 48.26 -4.49
CA GLY A 7 11.51 48.37 -5.74
C GLY A 7 12.84 47.60 -5.83
N LEU A 8 12.76 46.39 -6.41
CA LEU A 8 13.72 45.66 -7.27
C LEU A 8 15.24 45.51 -6.95
N ALA A 9 15.61 44.24 -6.75
CA ALA A 9 16.66 43.45 -7.44
C ALA A 9 17.89 44.14 -8.09
N VAL A 10 19.08 43.67 -7.69
CA VAL A 10 20.12 42.97 -8.50
C VAL A 10 21.49 43.05 -7.77
N SER A 11 22.07 41.87 -7.51
CA SER A 11 23.49 41.53 -7.35
C SER A 11 24.41 42.40 -6.49
N LEU A 12 25.02 41.81 -5.43
CA LEU A 12 26.45 41.48 -5.44
C LEU A 12 26.91 40.73 -4.17
N THR A 13 27.82 39.81 -4.44
CA THR A 13 28.35 38.73 -3.62
C THR A 13 29.59 39.15 -2.80
N PHE A 14 29.91 38.35 -1.77
CA PHE A 14 31.17 38.22 -1.01
C PHE A 14 31.44 39.18 0.17
N LEU A 15 31.43 38.62 1.38
CA LEU A 15 32.63 38.18 2.12
C LEU A 15 32.20 37.63 3.50
N GLY A 16 32.42 36.33 3.74
CA GLY A 16 32.21 35.70 5.04
C GLY A 16 33.42 34.85 5.41
N ALA A 17 34.29 35.40 6.26
CA ALA A 17 35.45 34.71 6.80
C ALA A 17 35.01 33.71 7.89
N SER A 18 35.36 32.44 7.70
CA SER A 18 35.08 31.35 8.65
C SER A 18 36.25 31.20 9.63
N PHE A 19 35.98 31.32 10.93
CA PHE A 19 36.89 30.85 11.98
C PHE A 19 36.63 29.37 12.23
N ALA A 20 37.62 28.51 11.97
CA ALA A 20 37.56 27.07 12.23
C ALA A 20 38.54 26.69 13.35
N VAL A 21 38.09 25.84 14.27
CA VAL A 21 38.89 25.17 15.32
C VAL A 21 39.42 23.83 14.74
N PRO A 22 40.64 23.38 15.06
CA PRO A 22 41.33 22.34 14.28
C PRO A 22 41.06 20.91 14.78
N GLY A 23 40.65 20.04 13.86
CA GLY A 23 40.76 18.58 13.92
C GLY A 23 41.44 18.07 12.65
N GLU A 24 42.28 17.06 12.77
CA GLU A 24 43.32 16.61 11.84
C GLU A 24 42.92 16.59 10.35
N ARG A 25 43.49 17.53 9.57
CA ARG A 25 43.58 17.43 8.10
C ARG A 25 44.86 16.68 7.74
N GLN A 26 44.75 15.53 7.10
CA GLN A 26 45.79 15.08 6.17
C GLN A 26 45.83 16.07 5.00
N LYS A 27 46.71 17.08 5.11
CA LYS A 27 47.08 17.94 3.98
C LYS A 27 48.08 17.19 3.11
N ALA A 28 47.61 16.52 2.07
CA ALA A 28 48.45 16.33 0.90
C ALA A 28 48.65 17.70 0.22
N ARG A 29 49.91 18.14 0.07
CA ARG A 29 50.26 19.26 -0.81
C ARG A 29 49.87 18.88 -2.25
N PRO A 30 49.28 19.79 -3.06
CA PRO A 30 49.23 19.55 -4.49
C PRO A 30 50.68 19.52 -5.01
N PRO A 31 51.12 18.45 -5.69
CA PRO A 31 52.34 18.52 -6.48
C PRO A 31 52.12 19.54 -7.61
N ASP A 32 53.18 20.19 -8.07
CA ASP A 32 53.19 20.92 -9.34
C ASP A 32 52.82 19.94 -10.47
N LEU A 33 51.52 19.83 -10.76
CA LEU A 33 50.97 18.97 -11.81
C LEU A 33 51.26 19.63 -13.15
N LYS A 34 52.24 19.10 -13.87
CA LYS A 34 52.27 19.24 -15.34
C LYS A 34 50.91 18.75 -15.86
N LEU A 35 50.17 19.61 -16.55
CA LEU A 35 48.96 19.20 -17.29
C LEU A 35 49.33 18.02 -18.21
N GLU A 36 48.80 16.84 -17.90
CA GLU A 36 48.97 15.66 -18.75
C GLU A 36 48.13 15.84 -20.01
N THR A 37 48.64 15.32 -21.13
CA THR A 37 47.93 15.36 -22.41
C THR A 37 46.74 14.39 -22.38
N LEU A 38 45.52 14.89 -22.61
CA LEU A 38 44.28 14.13 -22.67
C LEU A 38 44.25 13.22 -23.91
N THR A 39 45.06 12.16 -23.90
CA THR A 39 45.23 11.22 -25.02
C THR A 39 44.44 9.93 -24.77
N GLY A 40 43.63 9.50 -25.73
CA GLY A 40 42.86 8.26 -25.68
C GLY A 40 41.60 8.26 -24.81
N TRP A 41 41.14 9.41 -24.31
CA TRP A 41 39.96 9.51 -23.46
C TRP A 41 38.65 9.24 -24.19
N THR A 42 37.80 8.34 -23.69
CA THR A 42 36.42 8.18 -24.17
C THR A 42 35.42 8.72 -23.15
N LEU A 43 34.76 9.84 -23.48
CA LEU A 43 33.71 10.43 -22.66
C LEU A 43 32.35 9.87 -23.08
N HIS A 44 31.64 9.30 -22.11
CA HIS A 44 30.31 8.72 -22.28
C HIS A 44 29.28 9.70 -21.74
N LEU A 45 28.58 10.40 -22.62
CA LEU A 45 27.49 11.28 -22.23
C LEU A 45 26.24 10.43 -22.00
N LEU A 46 25.81 10.35 -20.75
CA LEU A 46 24.61 9.64 -20.33
C LEU A 46 23.49 10.68 -20.21
N SER A 47 22.71 10.85 -21.29
CA SER A 47 21.57 11.76 -21.29
C SER A 47 20.40 11.10 -20.56
N SER A 48 19.97 11.69 -19.46
CA SER A 48 18.88 11.21 -18.62
C SER A 48 17.96 12.36 -18.25
N SER A 49 16.86 12.04 -17.58
CA SER A 49 16.03 12.98 -16.84
C SER A 49 15.57 12.32 -15.55
N HIS A 50 15.80 13.00 -14.42
CA HIS A 50 15.28 12.56 -13.14
C HIS A 50 13.80 12.94 -13.06
N GLN A 51 12.96 11.94 -12.81
CA GLN A 51 11.55 11.97 -13.12
C GLN A 51 10.78 11.32 -11.98
N ASP A 52 10.55 12.10 -10.92
CA ASP A 52 9.63 11.70 -9.85
C ASP A 52 8.23 11.44 -10.41
N ILE A 53 7.52 10.48 -9.83
CA ILE A 53 6.12 10.21 -10.18
C ILE A 53 5.20 11.29 -9.60
N ALA A 54 5.68 11.98 -8.58
CA ALA A 54 5.08 13.15 -7.95
C ALA A 54 6.22 13.93 -7.29
N TRP A 55 6.22 15.26 -7.29
CA TRP A 55 7.15 16.11 -6.50
C TRP A 55 7.08 17.52 -7.07
N MET A 56 7.52 17.66 -8.33
CA MET A 56 7.49 18.92 -9.07
C MET A 56 6.07 19.38 -9.39
N ASN A 57 5.11 18.44 -9.40
CA ASN A 57 3.68 18.70 -9.52
C ASN A 57 2.85 17.51 -8.99
N SER A 58 1.53 17.59 -9.16
CA SER A 58 0.62 16.46 -8.93
C SER A 58 0.99 15.25 -9.81
N PRO A 59 0.66 14.01 -9.39
CA PRO A 59 1.05 12.82 -10.12
C PRO A 59 0.62 12.82 -11.60
N GLU A 60 -0.61 13.28 -11.88
CA GLU A 60 -1.13 13.36 -13.26
C GLU A 60 -0.33 14.36 -14.12
N ALA A 61 0.00 15.53 -13.58
CA ALA A 61 0.78 16.53 -14.30
C ALA A 61 2.23 16.08 -14.53
N CYS A 62 2.82 15.36 -13.56
CA CYS A 62 4.13 14.74 -13.71
C CYS A 62 4.13 13.69 -14.84
N LEU A 63 3.10 12.85 -14.88
CA LEU A 63 2.90 11.84 -15.92
C LEU A 63 2.73 12.48 -17.31
N GLU A 64 1.90 13.51 -17.45
CA GLU A 64 1.74 14.27 -18.70
C GLU A 64 3.05 14.94 -19.14
N TYR A 65 3.79 15.55 -18.20
CA TYR A 65 5.07 16.18 -18.49
C TYR A 65 6.09 15.16 -19.02
N ARG A 66 6.18 14.01 -18.35
CA ARG A 66 7.11 12.94 -18.73
C ARG A 66 6.83 12.38 -20.12
N ASP A 67 5.56 12.24 -20.47
CA ASP A 67 5.12 11.87 -21.82
C ASP A 67 5.55 12.95 -22.84
N THR A 68 5.04 14.17 -22.67
CA THR A 68 5.07 15.22 -23.70
C THR A 68 6.40 15.96 -23.82
N HIS A 69 7.15 16.07 -22.72
CA HIS A 69 8.39 16.86 -22.64
C HIS A 69 9.64 16.00 -22.40
N CYS A 70 9.51 14.70 -22.10
CA CYS A 70 10.65 13.82 -21.89
C CYS A 70 10.70 12.66 -22.91
N ILE A 71 9.81 11.67 -22.80
CA ILE A 71 9.91 10.45 -23.61
C ILE A 71 9.64 10.73 -25.09
N THR A 72 8.54 11.43 -25.43
CA THR A 72 8.20 11.72 -26.83
C THR A 72 9.27 12.56 -27.55
N PRO A 73 9.83 13.63 -26.95
CA PRO A 73 10.96 14.35 -27.53
C PRO A 73 12.24 13.51 -27.65
N ALA A 74 12.56 12.65 -26.66
CA ALA A 74 13.73 11.78 -26.73
C ALA A 74 13.65 10.81 -27.93
N LEU A 75 12.48 10.20 -28.15
CA LEU A 75 12.22 9.36 -29.32
C LEU A 75 12.37 10.15 -30.63
N THR A 76 11.89 11.39 -30.66
CA THR A 76 12.06 12.29 -31.82
C THR A 76 13.53 12.57 -32.11
N MET A 77 14.33 12.84 -31.08
CA MET A 77 15.78 13.04 -31.23
C MET A 77 16.48 11.77 -31.70
N MET A 78 16.09 10.59 -31.21
CA MET A 78 16.62 9.31 -31.70
C MET A 78 16.28 9.06 -33.17
N ALA A 79 15.08 9.45 -33.62
CA ALA A 79 14.72 9.33 -35.02
C ALA A 79 15.56 10.25 -35.93
N GLN A 80 15.97 11.42 -35.43
CA GLN A 80 16.73 12.42 -36.19
C GLN A 80 18.24 12.21 -36.15
N ASN A 81 18.79 11.73 -35.04
CA ASN A 81 20.22 11.54 -34.84
C ASN A 81 20.51 10.07 -34.47
N PRO A 82 21.15 9.28 -35.35
CA PRO A 82 21.41 7.85 -35.12
C PRO A 82 22.35 7.57 -33.94
N ASP A 83 23.12 8.56 -33.50
CA ASP A 83 24.04 8.42 -32.36
C ASP A 83 23.37 8.75 -31.01
N TYR A 84 22.23 9.46 -31.02
CA TYR A 84 21.57 9.89 -29.78
C TYR A 84 21.11 8.69 -28.93
N CYS A 85 21.39 8.76 -27.64
CA CYS A 85 20.99 7.80 -26.61
C CYS A 85 20.32 8.55 -25.47
N PHE A 86 19.30 7.94 -24.85
CA PHE A 86 18.58 8.49 -23.70
C PHE A 86 18.27 7.41 -22.68
N VAL A 87 18.29 7.80 -21.41
CA VAL A 87 18.04 6.94 -20.26
C VAL A 87 16.79 7.42 -19.54
N MET A 88 15.85 6.52 -19.30
CA MET A 88 14.76 6.71 -18.35
C MET A 88 15.01 5.83 -17.13
N GLU A 89 15.03 6.45 -15.95
CA GLU A 89 15.65 5.86 -14.77
C GLU A 89 14.81 4.79 -14.04
N ASN A 90 13.58 4.50 -14.50
CA ASN A 90 12.74 3.44 -13.94
C ASN A 90 11.77 2.85 -14.98
N MET A 91 11.16 1.71 -14.65
CA MET A 91 10.28 0.97 -15.54
C MET A 91 8.83 1.46 -15.54
N LEU A 92 8.34 2.00 -14.42
CA LEU A 92 6.98 2.55 -14.32
C LEU A 92 6.72 3.59 -15.41
N ASN A 93 7.71 4.45 -15.67
CA ASN A 93 7.66 5.44 -16.75
C ASN A 93 7.40 4.82 -18.14
N LEU A 94 7.95 3.64 -18.43
CA LEU A 94 7.66 2.92 -19.68
C LEU A 94 6.24 2.34 -19.67
N MET A 95 5.80 1.78 -18.54
CA MET A 95 4.46 1.20 -18.44
C MET A 95 3.39 2.26 -18.70
N GLU A 96 3.49 3.41 -18.02
CA GLU A 96 2.56 4.54 -18.17
C GLU A 96 2.58 5.09 -19.59
N TYR A 97 3.76 5.22 -20.20
CA TYR A 97 3.89 5.72 -21.57
C TYR A 97 3.24 4.78 -22.59
N ILE A 98 3.45 3.47 -22.47
CA ILE A 98 2.89 2.48 -23.41
C ILE A 98 1.39 2.29 -23.23
N GLU A 99 0.87 2.49 -22.01
CA GLU A 99 -0.57 2.50 -21.77
C GLU A 99 -1.24 3.65 -22.54
N ARG A 100 -0.61 4.83 -22.59
CA ARG A 100 -1.09 6.00 -23.35
C ARG A 100 -0.79 5.93 -24.85
N HIS A 101 0.34 5.33 -25.21
CA HIS A 101 0.86 5.26 -26.59
C HIS A 101 1.12 3.82 -27.05
N PRO A 102 0.10 2.94 -27.08
CA PRO A 102 0.29 1.56 -27.53
C PRO A 102 0.79 1.47 -28.98
N GLU A 103 0.52 2.48 -29.81
CA GLU A 103 0.98 2.60 -31.20
C GLU A 103 2.50 2.82 -31.33
N ARG A 104 3.17 3.34 -30.30
CA ARG A 104 4.62 3.61 -30.30
C ARG A 104 5.46 2.44 -29.78
N ARG A 105 4.82 1.33 -29.45
CA ARG A 105 5.46 0.17 -28.87
C ARG A 105 6.61 -0.41 -29.72
N ASP A 106 6.43 -0.47 -31.05
CA ASP A 106 7.47 -0.98 -31.96
C ASP A 106 8.67 -0.03 -32.08
N GLU A 107 8.43 1.28 -31.98
CA GLU A 107 9.48 2.31 -31.97
C GLU A 107 10.36 2.15 -30.71
N ILE A 108 9.74 2.02 -29.55
CA ILE A 108 10.44 1.76 -28.28
C ILE A 108 11.20 0.44 -28.34
N LEU A 109 10.55 -0.64 -28.81
CA LEU A 109 11.19 -1.95 -28.97
C LEU A 109 12.46 -1.86 -29.82
N ARG A 110 12.41 -1.13 -30.95
CA ARG A 110 13.55 -0.91 -31.83
C ARG A 110 14.68 -0.19 -31.09
N PHE A 111 14.42 0.99 -30.53
CA PHE A 111 15.47 1.81 -29.91
C PHE A 111 16.06 1.17 -28.64
N SER A 112 15.27 0.41 -27.87
CA SER A 112 15.78 -0.34 -26.74
C SER A 112 16.65 -1.52 -27.16
N ARG A 113 16.33 -2.24 -28.25
CA ARG A 113 17.21 -3.28 -28.81
C ARG A 113 18.52 -2.72 -29.38
N GLU A 114 18.46 -1.52 -29.95
CA GLU A 114 19.65 -0.78 -30.40
C GLU A 114 20.52 -0.30 -29.22
N GLY A 115 20.02 -0.36 -27.98
CA GLY A 115 20.71 0.13 -26.78
C GLY A 115 20.72 1.65 -26.67
N ARG A 116 19.83 2.34 -27.40
CA ARG A 116 19.73 3.80 -27.47
C ARG A 116 18.65 4.36 -26.54
N MET A 117 17.60 3.60 -26.29
CA MET A 117 16.63 3.88 -25.22
C MET A 117 16.83 2.89 -24.08
N GLU A 118 17.48 3.34 -23.00
CA GLU A 118 17.74 2.53 -21.80
C GLU A 118 16.68 2.80 -20.73
N TRP A 119 16.27 1.73 -20.05
CA TRP A 119 15.29 1.78 -18.96
C TRP A 119 15.91 1.26 -17.67
N GLY A 120 15.59 1.90 -16.54
CA GLY A 120 15.98 1.43 -15.22
C GLY A 120 15.42 0.05 -14.90
N ALA A 121 16.21 -0.75 -14.17
CA ALA A 121 15.92 -2.16 -13.93
C ALA A 121 14.90 -2.46 -12.81
N THR A 122 14.43 -1.43 -12.10
CA THR A 122 13.42 -1.50 -11.03
C THR A 122 12.11 -0.86 -11.45
N PHE A 123 11.02 -1.12 -10.71
CA PHE A 123 9.70 -0.59 -11.01
C PHE A 123 9.70 0.93 -10.84
N ASN A 124 10.17 1.42 -9.68
CA ASN A 124 10.44 2.83 -9.43
C ASN A 124 11.82 3.01 -8.76
N GLN A 125 11.98 4.11 -8.02
CA GLN A 125 13.19 4.42 -7.24
C GLN A 125 12.85 4.41 -5.74
N PRO A 126 13.01 3.26 -5.06
CA PRO A 126 12.43 3.04 -3.74
C PRO A 126 13.28 3.59 -2.59
N TYR A 127 12.61 3.88 -1.47
CA TYR A 127 13.24 3.88 -0.14
C TYR A 127 13.53 2.44 0.30
N GLU A 128 14.77 1.98 0.10
CA GLU A 128 15.10 0.56 0.22
C GLU A 128 14.79 -0.04 1.59
N SER A 129 15.13 0.64 2.69
CA SER A 129 14.95 0.12 4.07
C SER A 129 13.51 0.28 4.60
N LEU A 130 12.66 1.08 3.93
CA LEU A 130 11.24 1.22 4.24
C LEU A 130 10.43 0.01 3.75
N LEU A 131 10.73 -0.48 2.54
CA LEU A 131 10.05 -1.63 1.95
C LEU A 131 10.42 -2.93 2.67
N SER A 132 9.47 -3.85 2.81
CA SER A 132 9.80 -5.23 3.23
C SER A 132 10.67 -5.93 2.20
N GLY A 133 11.31 -7.04 2.60
CA GLY A 133 12.16 -7.83 1.71
C GLY A 133 11.48 -8.26 0.40
N GLU A 134 10.23 -8.74 0.46
CA GLU A 134 9.50 -9.12 -0.75
C GLU A 134 9.08 -7.90 -1.58
N GLN A 135 8.67 -6.79 -0.96
CA GLN A 135 8.39 -5.53 -1.68
C GLN A 135 9.63 -5.08 -2.48
N LEU A 136 10.81 -5.07 -1.85
CA LEU A 136 12.06 -4.70 -2.51
C LEU A 136 12.43 -5.66 -3.66
N ILE A 137 12.12 -6.95 -3.54
CA ILE A 137 12.33 -7.91 -4.63
C ILE A 137 11.35 -7.66 -5.79
N ARG A 138 10.10 -7.29 -5.52
CA ARG A 138 9.09 -7.01 -6.56
C ARG A 138 9.43 -5.82 -7.44
N GLU A 139 10.28 -4.90 -6.97
CA GLU A 139 10.91 -3.88 -7.82
C GLU A 139 11.57 -4.50 -9.06
N THR A 140 12.28 -5.62 -8.90
CA THR A 140 12.97 -6.30 -10.02
C THR A 140 12.02 -7.13 -10.90
N TYR A 141 10.89 -7.57 -10.35
CA TYR A 141 9.84 -8.26 -11.11
C TYR A 141 9.13 -7.30 -12.06
N PHE A 142 8.66 -6.17 -11.53
CA PHE A 142 7.98 -5.17 -12.35
C PHE A 142 8.96 -4.24 -13.08
N GLY A 143 10.25 -4.29 -12.75
CA GLY A 143 11.33 -3.71 -13.54
C GLY A 143 11.81 -4.64 -14.65
N ARG A 144 12.98 -5.25 -14.44
CA ARG A 144 13.68 -6.08 -15.43
C ARG A 144 12.85 -7.23 -16.00
N LYS A 145 12.20 -8.06 -15.16
CA LYS A 145 11.45 -9.24 -15.62
C LYS A 145 10.28 -8.81 -16.52
N TRP A 146 9.54 -7.77 -16.13
CA TRP A 146 8.46 -7.22 -16.94
C TRP A 146 8.95 -6.73 -18.30
N LEU A 147 10.08 -6.01 -18.37
CA LEU A 147 10.63 -5.57 -19.65
C LEU A 147 10.96 -6.75 -20.55
N LYS A 148 11.64 -7.79 -20.03
CA LYS A 148 12.01 -8.98 -20.82
C LYS A 148 10.78 -9.70 -21.37
N LYS A 149 9.73 -9.83 -20.56
CA LYS A 149 8.47 -10.46 -20.93
C LYS A 149 7.70 -9.67 -21.99
N ASN A 150 7.65 -8.34 -21.84
CA ASN A 150 6.84 -7.48 -22.70
C ASN A 150 7.62 -6.93 -23.91
N PHE A 151 8.94 -6.88 -23.91
CA PHE A 151 9.76 -6.37 -25.02
C PHE A 151 10.86 -7.38 -25.34
N PRO A 152 10.56 -8.43 -26.15
CA PRO A 152 11.50 -9.51 -26.41
C PRO A 152 12.84 -9.00 -26.95
N GLY A 153 13.96 -9.45 -26.38
CA GLY A 153 15.30 -9.01 -26.77
C GLY A 153 15.76 -7.69 -26.15
N CYS A 154 14.92 -7.02 -25.35
CA CYS A 154 15.34 -5.94 -24.47
C CYS A 154 15.70 -6.48 -23.09
N ASP A 155 16.63 -5.82 -22.40
CA ASP A 155 17.08 -6.21 -21.06
C ASP A 155 17.53 -4.98 -20.25
N ALA A 156 16.94 -4.79 -19.08
CA ALA A 156 17.30 -3.69 -18.18
C ALA A 156 18.40 -4.16 -17.21
N ARG A 157 19.61 -3.62 -17.38
CA ARG A 157 20.83 -4.10 -16.70
C ARG A 157 21.40 -3.11 -15.68
N VAL A 158 20.79 -1.94 -15.54
CA VAL A 158 21.26 -0.88 -14.65
C VAL A 158 20.15 -0.50 -13.68
N TYR A 159 20.42 -0.62 -12.38
CA TYR A 159 19.60 -0.04 -11.33
C TYR A 159 19.93 1.45 -11.20
N PHE A 160 18.92 2.30 -11.31
CA PHE A 160 19.05 3.73 -11.04
C PHE A 160 18.26 4.06 -9.79
N ASN A 161 18.96 4.57 -8.78
CA ASN A 161 18.35 5.25 -7.64
C ASN A 161 19.28 6.41 -7.26
N PRO A 162 19.36 7.44 -8.13
CA PRO A 162 20.29 8.54 -7.95
C PRO A 162 19.92 9.40 -6.75
N ASP A 163 18.64 9.51 -6.38
CA ASP A 163 18.21 10.55 -5.45
C ASP A 163 18.14 10.09 -4.00
N VAL A 164 17.63 8.88 -3.71
CA VAL A 164 17.44 8.45 -2.32
C VAL A 164 18.80 8.22 -1.61
N PRO A 165 19.09 8.87 -0.47
CA PRO A 165 20.38 8.79 0.24
C PRO A 165 20.46 7.63 1.26
N GLY A 166 19.84 6.49 0.96
CA GLY A 166 19.85 5.29 1.81
C GLY A 166 20.02 4.01 1.01
N ARG A 167 20.80 3.05 1.52
CA ARG A 167 21.05 1.74 0.90
C ARG A 167 20.87 0.64 1.94
N SER A 168 19.93 -0.25 1.69
CA SER A 168 19.69 -1.42 2.53
C SER A 168 20.82 -2.44 2.39
N LEU A 169 20.99 -3.28 3.39
CA LEU A 169 22.08 -4.26 3.47
C LEU A 169 22.07 -5.28 2.31
N GLN A 170 20.89 -5.63 1.81
CA GLN A 170 20.67 -6.75 0.88
C GLN A 170 20.38 -6.33 -0.55
N MET A 171 20.29 -5.04 -0.87
CA MET A 171 19.90 -4.61 -2.21
C MET A 171 20.87 -5.09 -3.28
N GLN A 172 22.18 -5.10 -3.02
CA GLN A 172 23.16 -5.53 -4.03
C GLN A 172 23.06 -7.03 -4.31
N GLN A 173 22.76 -7.84 -3.29
CA GLN A 173 22.40 -9.24 -3.48
C GLN A 173 21.13 -9.41 -4.31
N ILE A 174 20.06 -8.66 -4.01
CA ILE A 174 18.80 -8.69 -4.79
C ILE A 174 19.06 -8.34 -6.26
N LEU A 175 19.80 -7.27 -6.53
CA LEU A 175 20.17 -6.85 -7.89
C LEU A 175 21.01 -7.92 -8.60
N SER A 176 22.07 -8.40 -7.95
CA SER A 176 22.96 -9.42 -8.52
C SER A 176 22.20 -10.72 -8.85
N LYS A 177 21.34 -11.17 -7.93
CA LYS A 177 20.49 -12.36 -8.10
C LYS A 177 19.28 -12.11 -9.01
N ALA A 178 18.94 -10.86 -9.33
CA ALA A 178 18.07 -10.50 -10.44
C ALA A 178 18.80 -10.42 -11.76
N GLY A 179 20.12 -10.66 -11.78
CA GLY A 179 21.01 -10.51 -12.93
C GLY A 179 21.17 -9.06 -13.40
N ILE A 180 20.99 -8.09 -12.50
CA ILE A 180 21.24 -6.66 -12.71
C ILE A 180 22.67 -6.36 -12.21
N PRO A 181 23.68 -6.30 -13.09
CA PRO A 181 25.07 -6.21 -12.68
C PRO A 181 25.53 -4.79 -12.32
N TYR A 182 24.75 -3.77 -12.66
CA TYR A 182 25.18 -2.38 -12.63
C TYR A 182 24.26 -1.50 -11.80
N MET A 183 24.86 -0.50 -11.16
CA MET A 183 24.16 0.44 -10.29
C MET A 183 24.65 1.87 -10.52
N VAL A 184 23.72 2.79 -10.75
CA VAL A 184 23.95 4.24 -10.70
C VAL A 184 23.19 4.80 -9.51
N ILE A 185 23.95 5.36 -8.58
CA ILE A 185 23.43 6.00 -7.37
C ILE A 185 24.09 7.36 -7.23
N SER A 186 23.59 8.21 -6.33
CA SER A 186 24.23 9.48 -6.01
C SER A 186 24.31 9.69 -4.52
N ARG A 187 24.65 10.93 -4.13
CA ARG A 187 24.77 11.38 -2.74
C ARG A 187 25.79 10.53 -1.96
N TYR A 188 26.76 9.94 -2.66
CA TYR A 188 27.89 9.19 -2.11
C TYR A 188 29.16 9.68 -2.80
N HIS A 189 30.33 9.56 -2.15
CA HIS A 189 31.62 9.99 -2.69
C HIS A 189 31.80 9.67 -4.19
N GLU A 190 32.01 10.68 -5.05
CA GLU A 190 32.16 10.49 -6.49
C GLU A 190 33.22 9.41 -6.79
N GLY A 191 32.90 8.42 -7.62
CA GLY A 191 33.79 7.31 -7.90
C GLY A 191 33.13 6.07 -8.48
N PHE A 192 33.96 5.05 -8.72
CA PHE A 192 33.54 3.72 -9.14
C PHE A 192 33.83 2.70 -8.05
N TYR A 193 32.86 1.85 -7.76
CA TYR A 193 32.90 0.94 -6.62
C TYR A 193 32.48 -0.47 -7.02
N ARG A 194 32.96 -1.45 -6.26
CA ARG A 194 32.32 -2.76 -6.17
C ARG A 194 31.44 -2.75 -4.92
N TRP A 195 30.14 -2.55 -5.10
CA TRP A 195 29.22 -2.51 -3.98
C TRP A 195 28.76 -3.92 -3.63
N GLN A 196 28.95 -4.33 -2.39
CA GLN A 196 28.80 -5.70 -1.91
C GLN A 196 27.66 -5.80 -0.89
N SER A 197 27.00 -6.95 -0.90
CA SER A 197 26.15 -7.40 0.21
C SER A 197 26.92 -8.42 1.09
N PRO A 198 26.47 -8.66 2.34
CA PRO A 198 27.16 -9.55 3.27
C PRO A 198 27.31 -11.02 2.83
N ASP A 199 26.53 -11.50 1.86
CA ASP A 199 26.66 -12.84 1.28
C ASP A 199 27.83 -12.95 0.28
N GLY A 200 28.49 -11.82 -0.04
CA GLY A 200 29.55 -11.71 -1.04
C GLY A 200 29.06 -11.38 -2.45
N SER A 201 27.75 -11.28 -2.68
CA SER A 201 27.20 -10.77 -3.94
C SER A 201 27.62 -9.31 -4.14
N SER A 202 27.79 -8.89 -5.40
CA SER A 202 28.19 -7.52 -5.70
C SER A 202 27.68 -7.02 -7.04
N VAL A 203 27.59 -5.69 -7.16
CA VAL A 203 27.31 -4.95 -8.39
C VAL A 203 28.40 -3.92 -8.64
N LEU A 204 28.64 -3.58 -9.91
CA LEU A 204 29.53 -2.51 -10.30
C LEU A 204 28.77 -1.18 -10.24
N ALA A 205 29.27 -0.24 -9.45
CA ALA A 205 28.56 0.98 -9.13
C ALA A 205 29.32 2.23 -9.62
N TYR A 206 28.56 3.22 -10.07
CA TYR A 206 29.03 4.58 -10.31
C TYR A 206 28.22 5.56 -9.46
N THR A 207 28.91 6.49 -8.80
CA THR A 207 28.29 7.70 -8.24
C THR A 207 28.96 8.96 -8.79
N PRO A 208 28.17 9.95 -9.27
CA PRO A 208 28.66 11.26 -9.68
C PRO A 208 28.87 12.24 -8.49
N GLY A 209 28.75 11.77 -7.23
CA GLY A 209 28.68 12.64 -6.06
C GLY A 209 27.26 13.17 -5.86
N HIS A 210 26.81 14.01 -6.79
CA HIS A 210 25.42 14.43 -6.96
C HIS A 210 25.03 14.26 -8.44
N TYR A 211 23.79 13.84 -8.73
CA TYR A 211 23.41 13.45 -10.09
C TYR A 211 23.35 14.65 -11.06
N THR A 212 23.29 15.87 -10.52
CA THR A 212 23.35 17.13 -11.27
C THR A 212 24.78 17.67 -11.48
N ASN A 213 25.82 17.06 -10.88
CA ASN A 213 27.17 17.63 -10.90
C ASN A 213 27.75 17.77 -12.31
N ALA A 214 27.53 16.76 -13.17
CA ALA A 214 27.96 16.84 -14.56
C ALA A 214 27.02 17.71 -15.42
N SER A 215 25.75 17.85 -15.03
CA SER A 215 24.77 18.70 -15.73
C SER A 215 25.20 20.17 -15.79
N ALA A 216 25.84 20.70 -14.73
CA ALA A 216 26.39 22.06 -14.75
C ALA A 216 27.50 22.26 -15.80
N ILE A 217 28.34 21.24 -16.01
CA ILE A 217 29.41 21.28 -17.02
C ILE A 217 28.81 21.14 -18.43
N LEU A 218 27.87 20.22 -18.59
CA LEU A 218 27.23 19.92 -19.88
C LEU A 218 26.29 21.02 -20.36
N GLY A 219 25.67 21.77 -19.43
CA GLY A 219 24.80 22.91 -19.73
C GLY A 219 25.54 24.23 -19.98
N ALA A 220 26.86 24.29 -19.75
CA ALA A 220 27.66 25.47 -20.05
C ALA A 220 27.83 25.67 -21.57
N PRO A 221 28.15 26.90 -22.04
CA PRO A 221 28.54 27.11 -23.44
C PRO A 221 29.64 26.12 -23.86
N PRO A 222 29.60 25.53 -25.07
CA PRO A 222 30.47 24.41 -25.44
C PRO A 222 31.97 24.61 -25.17
N GLU A 223 32.47 25.83 -25.42
CA GLU A 223 33.85 26.24 -25.15
C GLU A 223 34.24 26.16 -23.67
N GLU A 224 33.35 26.66 -22.80
CA GLU A 224 33.53 26.64 -21.35
C GLU A 224 33.36 25.22 -20.80
N GLY A 225 32.32 24.50 -21.24
CA GLY A 225 32.08 23.12 -20.86
C GLY A 225 33.25 22.21 -21.23
N ALA A 226 33.81 22.35 -22.44
CA ALA A 226 35.00 21.60 -22.85
C ALA A 226 36.19 21.87 -21.92
N LYS A 227 36.45 23.13 -21.56
CA LYS A 227 37.54 23.47 -20.64
C LYS A 227 37.33 22.87 -19.24
N LEU A 228 36.12 22.98 -18.69
CA LEU A 228 35.79 22.40 -17.38
C LEU A 228 35.95 20.87 -17.37
N LEU A 229 35.64 20.21 -18.49
CA LEU A 229 35.89 18.77 -18.65
C LEU A 229 37.39 18.45 -18.70
N GLU A 230 38.20 19.23 -19.42
CA GLU A 230 39.66 19.05 -19.45
C GLU A 230 40.25 19.11 -18.04
N ASP A 231 39.84 20.10 -17.24
CA ASP A 231 40.26 20.25 -15.84
C ASP A 231 39.81 19.06 -14.97
N LYS A 232 38.55 18.61 -15.12
CA LYS A 232 38.02 17.45 -14.40
C LYS A 232 38.81 16.18 -14.75
N LEU A 233 39.04 15.91 -16.02
CA LEU A 233 39.76 14.70 -16.45
C LEU A 233 41.23 14.71 -16.02
N ALA A 234 41.88 15.87 -16.01
CA ALA A 234 43.23 16.00 -15.46
C ALA A 234 43.28 15.61 -13.97
N ALA A 235 42.27 16.01 -13.19
CA ALA A 235 42.15 15.61 -11.78
C ALA A 235 41.83 14.11 -11.59
N TRP A 236 41.08 13.51 -12.51
CA TRP A 236 40.66 12.11 -12.45
C TRP A 236 41.64 11.11 -13.10
N GLY A 237 42.61 11.59 -13.88
CA GLY A 237 43.63 10.76 -14.53
C GLY A 237 44.42 9.86 -13.56
N PRO A 238 44.97 10.40 -12.45
CA PRO A 238 45.65 9.59 -11.44
C PRO A 238 44.73 8.52 -10.83
N TYR A 239 43.51 8.88 -10.44
CA TYR A 239 42.52 7.94 -9.87
C TYR A 239 42.24 6.77 -10.82
N CYS A 240 42.04 7.06 -12.11
CA CYS A 240 41.77 6.03 -13.11
C CYS A 240 42.97 5.10 -13.29
N ARG A 241 44.19 5.64 -13.41
CA ARG A 241 45.41 4.84 -13.58
C ARG A 241 45.69 3.93 -12.39
N GLU A 242 45.59 4.47 -11.17
CA GLU A 242 45.83 3.70 -9.94
C GLU A 242 44.91 2.49 -9.82
N ARG A 243 43.69 2.58 -10.39
CA ARG A 243 42.68 1.52 -10.35
C ARG A 243 42.61 0.69 -11.64
N GLY A 244 43.50 0.94 -12.61
CA GLY A 244 43.51 0.24 -13.89
C GLY A 244 42.28 0.53 -14.76
N ILE A 245 41.62 1.66 -14.53
CA ILE A 245 40.49 2.12 -15.33
C ILE A 245 41.07 2.75 -16.62
N PRO A 246 40.66 2.31 -17.81
CA PRO A 246 41.10 2.90 -19.06
C PRO A 246 40.66 4.38 -19.09
N PRO A 247 41.29 5.23 -19.91
CA PRO A 247 40.92 6.63 -20.03
C PRO A 247 39.49 6.73 -20.61
N GLN A 248 38.50 6.61 -19.75
CA GLN A 248 37.08 6.71 -20.06
C GLN A 248 36.36 7.28 -18.85
N PHE A 249 35.32 8.07 -19.09
CA PHE A 249 34.57 8.71 -18.00
C PHE A 249 33.09 8.88 -18.37
N PRO A 250 32.14 8.48 -17.51
CA PRO A 250 30.74 8.77 -17.70
C PRO A 250 30.41 10.19 -17.22
N LEU A 251 29.54 10.87 -17.96
CA LEU A 251 29.01 12.18 -17.63
C LEU A 251 27.48 12.06 -17.59
N LEU A 252 26.93 11.92 -16.39
CA LEU A 252 25.49 11.86 -16.19
C LEU A 252 24.87 13.25 -16.31
N HIS A 253 24.10 13.48 -17.37
CA HIS A 253 23.20 14.62 -17.45
C HIS A 253 21.84 14.17 -16.91
N SER A 254 21.60 14.37 -15.62
CA SER A 254 20.29 14.17 -15.00
C SER A 254 19.98 15.36 -14.08
N VAL A 255 18.77 15.88 -14.20
CA VAL A 255 18.21 16.95 -13.36
C VAL A 255 16.70 16.73 -13.30
N ASP A 256 16.09 17.05 -12.18
CA ASP A 256 14.64 16.99 -11.97
C ASP A 256 13.94 17.71 -13.12
N PHE A 257 13.02 16.99 -13.76
CA PHE A 257 12.16 17.56 -14.80
C PHE A 257 12.91 18.14 -16.00
N SER A 258 14.16 17.73 -16.23
CA SER A 258 14.91 18.15 -17.42
C SER A 258 14.36 17.52 -18.69
N GLN A 259 14.48 18.26 -19.79
CA GLN A 259 14.12 17.79 -21.13
C GLN A 259 15.34 17.17 -21.82
N PRO A 260 15.11 16.24 -22.77
CA PRO A 260 16.15 15.75 -23.67
C PRO A 260 16.92 16.92 -24.30
N THR A 261 18.24 16.87 -24.20
CA THR A 261 19.13 17.96 -24.64
C THR A 261 20.06 17.48 -25.74
N ASP A 262 20.25 18.31 -26.78
CA ASP A 262 21.24 18.04 -27.83
C ASP A 262 22.62 18.60 -27.46
N PHE A 263 23.52 17.69 -27.07
CA PHE A 263 24.92 17.94 -26.83
C PHE A 263 25.79 17.83 -28.10
N GLY A 264 25.19 17.70 -29.29
CA GLY A 264 25.87 17.62 -30.58
C GLY A 264 26.94 18.71 -30.77
N PRO A 265 26.66 20.00 -30.50
CA PRO A 265 27.67 21.07 -30.59
C PRO A 265 28.88 20.86 -29.69
N LEU A 266 28.68 20.43 -28.43
CA LEU A 266 29.78 20.13 -27.50
C LEU A 266 30.57 18.89 -27.95
N ILE A 267 29.89 17.84 -28.39
CA ILE A 267 30.50 16.62 -28.91
C ILE A 267 31.38 16.93 -30.12
N GLN A 268 30.86 17.70 -31.08
CA GLN A 268 31.60 18.11 -32.28
C GLN A 268 32.82 18.95 -31.92
N LEU A 269 32.66 19.94 -31.02
CA LEU A 269 33.76 20.77 -30.55
C LEU A 269 34.86 19.92 -29.88
N TRP A 270 34.49 19.07 -28.93
CA TRP A 270 35.41 18.18 -28.22
C TRP A 270 36.20 17.30 -29.20
N ASN A 271 35.50 16.64 -30.12
CA ASN A 271 36.11 15.73 -31.09
C ASN A 271 37.00 16.46 -32.10
N SER A 272 36.67 17.71 -32.46
CA SER A 272 37.49 18.54 -33.36
C SER A 272 38.80 19.02 -32.71
N ARG A 273 38.80 19.25 -31.38
CA ARG A 273 39.99 19.60 -30.60
C ARG A 273 40.94 18.43 -30.39
N HIS A 274 40.42 17.22 -30.45
CA HIS A 274 41.15 15.98 -30.22
C HIS A 274 41.09 15.06 -31.45
N PRO A 275 41.61 15.50 -32.61
CA PRO A 275 41.57 14.68 -33.83
C PRO A 275 42.43 13.42 -33.65
N ALA A 276 42.06 12.34 -34.34
CA ALA A 276 42.88 11.14 -34.38
C ALA A 276 44.27 11.48 -34.93
N GLN A 277 45.32 11.17 -34.16
CA GLN A 277 46.70 11.29 -34.61
C GLN A 277 47.23 9.93 -35.03
N GLU A 278 48.01 9.90 -36.10
CA GLU A 278 48.57 8.65 -36.66
C GLU A 278 49.44 7.95 -35.61
N GLY A 279 49.03 6.75 -35.18
CA GLY A 279 49.71 5.96 -34.15
C GLY A 279 49.28 6.21 -32.70
N SER A 280 48.34 7.11 -32.42
CA SER A 280 47.85 7.41 -31.05
C SER A 280 46.34 7.18 -30.90
N PRO A 281 45.86 6.66 -29.75
CA PRO A 281 44.43 6.54 -29.46
C PRO A 281 43.75 7.91 -29.46
N GLN A 282 42.67 8.05 -30.24
CA GLN A 282 41.88 9.29 -30.30
C GLN A 282 41.08 9.50 -29.00
N SER A 283 41.13 10.72 -28.45
CA SER A 283 40.17 11.14 -27.42
C SER A 283 38.86 11.57 -28.08
N LYS A 284 37.74 11.04 -27.61
CA LYS A 284 36.42 11.30 -28.18
C LYS A 284 35.33 11.41 -27.12
N MET A 285 34.32 12.21 -27.43
CA MET A 285 33.05 12.28 -26.71
C MET A 285 31.95 11.70 -27.59
N ARG A 286 31.01 10.97 -26.97
CA ARG A 286 29.85 10.40 -27.64
C ARG A 286 28.68 10.27 -26.68
N TYR A 287 27.48 10.25 -27.23
CA TYR A 287 26.31 9.71 -26.53
C TYR A 287 26.53 8.22 -26.19
N SER A 288 26.01 7.80 -25.04
CA SER A 288 26.10 6.43 -24.55
C SER A 288 24.92 6.13 -23.63
N SER A 289 24.56 4.85 -23.51
CA SER A 289 23.81 4.35 -22.36
C SER A 289 24.75 4.05 -21.19
N ALA A 290 24.21 3.96 -19.97
CA ALA A 290 24.96 3.57 -18.79
C ALA A 290 25.43 2.11 -18.90
N ALA A 291 24.59 1.20 -19.41
CA ALA A 291 24.99 -0.19 -19.65
C ALA A 291 26.21 -0.30 -20.59
N HIS A 292 26.28 0.51 -21.66
CA HIS A 292 27.45 0.49 -22.56
C HIS A 292 28.72 0.91 -21.81
N PHE A 293 28.66 1.97 -21.00
CA PHE A 293 29.79 2.40 -20.18
C PHE A 293 30.21 1.31 -19.18
N PHE A 294 29.26 0.70 -18.48
CA PHE A 294 29.59 -0.37 -17.55
C PHE A 294 30.11 -1.63 -18.24
N ASP A 295 29.62 -1.98 -19.43
CA ASP A 295 30.13 -3.09 -20.24
C ASP A 295 31.59 -2.83 -20.67
N SER A 296 31.97 -1.58 -20.98
CA SER A 296 33.38 -1.25 -21.28
C SER A 296 34.25 -1.29 -20.03
N LEU A 297 33.74 -0.82 -18.88
CA LEU A 297 34.44 -0.87 -17.60
C LEU A 297 34.60 -2.31 -17.06
N ALA A 298 33.59 -3.16 -17.20
CA ALA A 298 33.63 -4.53 -16.70
C ALA A 298 34.63 -5.42 -17.46
N LYS A 299 34.86 -5.17 -18.75
CA LYS A 299 35.79 -5.95 -19.61
C LYS A 299 37.23 -5.94 -19.13
N VAL A 300 37.66 -4.87 -18.47
CA VAL A 300 39.04 -4.69 -18.02
C VAL A 300 39.25 -5.06 -16.54
N ASN A 301 38.16 -5.38 -15.83
CA ASN A 301 38.15 -5.78 -14.41
C ASN A 301 39.02 -4.90 -13.51
N PRO A 302 38.68 -3.60 -13.37
CA PRO A 302 39.49 -2.64 -12.64
C PRO A 302 39.54 -2.96 -11.14
N SER A 303 40.60 -2.50 -10.47
CA SER A 303 40.80 -2.63 -9.03
C SER A 303 40.00 -1.55 -8.30
N LEU A 304 38.70 -1.79 -8.10
CA LEU A 304 37.79 -0.85 -7.46
C LEU A 304 37.65 -1.09 -5.95
N ASP A 305 37.42 -0.01 -5.22
CA ASP A 305 37.17 -0.06 -3.78
C ASP A 305 35.85 -0.82 -3.50
N ALA A 306 35.89 -1.69 -2.49
CA ALA A 306 34.71 -2.42 -2.04
C ALA A 306 33.91 -1.57 -1.05
N VAL A 307 32.61 -1.50 -1.24
CA VAL A 307 31.68 -0.86 -0.30
C VAL A 307 30.75 -1.94 0.25
N LEU A 308 30.73 -2.12 1.56
CA LEU A 308 29.94 -3.13 2.25
C LEU A 308 29.26 -2.52 3.47
N GLY A 309 27.99 -2.83 3.65
CA GLY A 309 27.20 -2.44 4.81
C GLY A 309 25.98 -1.60 4.46
N GLU A 310 25.16 -1.32 5.47
CA GLU A 310 24.00 -0.42 5.35
C GLU A 310 24.46 1.04 5.24
N ARG A 311 23.81 1.81 4.35
CA ARG A 311 23.79 3.27 4.42
C ARG A 311 22.42 3.72 4.91
N PRO A 312 22.29 4.23 6.13
CA PRO A 312 20.96 4.52 6.66
C PRO A 312 20.31 5.74 6.00
N ASN A 313 18.99 5.68 5.77
CA ASN A 313 18.26 6.74 5.10
C ASN A 313 18.20 8.01 5.96
N LEU A 314 18.44 9.16 5.34
CA LEU A 314 18.40 10.47 5.99
C LEU A 314 17.01 11.14 5.90
N TRP A 315 16.14 10.61 5.05
CA TRP A 315 14.85 11.20 4.68
C TRP A 315 13.65 10.51 5.34
N LEU A 316 13.87 9.78 6.42
CA LEU A 316 12.82 9.04 7.13
C LEU A 316 11.64 9.91 7.61
N TYR A 317 11.84 11.22 7.82
CA TYR A 317 10.78 12.17 8.18
C TYR A 317 9.94 12.64 6.98
N ILE A 318 10.30 12.28 5.76
CA ILE A 318 9.48 12.54 4.57
C ILE A 318 8.25 11.65 4.58
N HIS A 319 8.39 10.39 5.02
CA HIS A 319 7.32 9.40 5.02
C HIS A 319 6.95 8.89 6.42
N GLY A 320 7.92 8.43 7.23
CA GLY A 320 7.69 7.57 8.39
C GLY A 320 6.72 8.16 9.43
N PRO A 321 7.20 9.03 10.34
CA PRO A 321 6.35 9.61 11.39
C PRO A 321 5.43 10.72 10.87
N THR A 322 5.55 11.15 9.61
CA THR A 322 4.75 12.20 8.97
C THR A 322 3.56 11.66 8.16
N HIS A 323 3.47 10.34 7.94
CA HIS A 323 2.40 9.70 7.17
C HIS A 323 1.96 8.36 7.80
N HIS A 324 1.67 8.36 9.11
CA HIS A 324 1.37 7.17 9.90
C HIS A 324 0.37 6.22 9.19
N TRP A 325 -0.81 6.67 8.80
CA TRP A 325 -1.81 5.76 8.19
C TRP A 325 -1.34 5.13 6.88
N ALA A 326 -0.63 5.89 6.04
CA ALA A 326 -0.10 5.37 4.79
C ALA A 326 0.98 4.31 5.05
N ILE A 327 1.88 4.58 5.98
CA ILE A 327 2.99 3.68 6.31
C ILE A 327 2.52 2.44 7.08
N SER A 328 1.51 2.56 7.95
CA SER A 328 0.87 1.39 8.58
C SER A 328 0.23 0.48 7.53
N ALA A 329 -0.52 1.04 6.57
CA ALA A 329 -1.09 0.26 5.48
C ALA A 329 -0.01 -0.42 4.60
N GLN A 330 1.10 0.28 4.33
CA GLN A 330 2.23 -0.28 3.58
C GLN A 330 2.87 -1.48 4.29
N ARG A 331 3.09 -1.37 5.61
CA ARG A 331 3.67 -2.44 6.43
C ARG A 331 2.72 -3.63 6.56
N GLU A 332 1.43 -3.37 6.75
CA GLU A 332 0.39 -4.41 6.76
C GLU A 332 0.32 -5.14 5.42
N ALA A 333 0.39 -4.43 4.29
CA ALA A 333 0.46 -5.05 2.96
C ALA A 333 1.70 -5.93 2.80
N GLY A 334 2.87 -5.49 3.29
CA GLY A 334 4.12 -6.26 3.30
C GLY A 334 4.04 -7.59 4.07
N MET A 335 3.07 -7.74 4.98
CA MET A 335 2.80 -9.00 5.69
C MET A 335 1.67 -9.81 5.05
N MET A 336 0.58 -9.16 4.64
CA MET A 336 -0.61 -9.83 4.09
C MET A 336 -0.35 -10.44 2.72
N LEU A 337 0.40 -9.78 1.84
CA LEU A 337 0.62 -10.26 0.48
C LEU A 337 1.45 -11.55 0.43
N PRO A 338 2.59 -11.69 1.14
CA PRO A 338 3.28 -12.97 1.22
C PRO A 338 2.43 -14.09 1.84
N ALA A 339 1.63 -13.78 2.87
CA ALA A 339 0.73 -14.76 3.47
C ALA A 339 -0.35 -15.22 2.47
N ALA A 340 -0.95 -14.29 1.72
CA ALA A 340 -1.93 -14.57 0.67
C ALA A 340 -1.33 -15.46 -0.42
N GLU A 341 -0.10 -15.20 -0.86
CA GLU A 341 0.60 -16.05 -1.83
C GLU A 341 0.81 -17.48 -1.32
N VAL A 342 1.28 -17.62 -0.07
CA VAL A 342 1.52 -18.94 0.57
C VAL A 342 0.25 -19.76 0.58
N PHE A 343 -0.84 -19.20 1.10
CA PHE A 343 -2.07 -19.96 1.29
C PHE A 343 -2.88 -20.13 0.00
N ASN A 344 -2.85 -19.19 -0.95
CA ASN A 344 -3.44 -19.43 -2.27
C ASN A 344 -2.68 -20.52 -3.02
N THR A 345 -1.35 -20.57 -2.90
CA THR A 345 -0.55 -21.65 -3.48
C THR A 345 -0.88 -22.99 -2.84
N ALA A 346 -0.95 -23.06 -1.50
CA ALA A 346 -1.34 -24.29 -0.81
C ALA A 346 -2.76 -24.75 -1.21
N ALA A 347 -3.73 -23.84 -1.28
CA ALA A 347 -5.09 -24.12 -1.73
C ALA A 347 -5.12 -24.70 -3.15
N SER A 348 -4.45 -24.04 -4.11
CA SER A 348 -4.36 -24.53 -5.50
C SER A 348 -3.68 -25.90 -5.62
N LEU A 349 -2.64 -26.17 -4.83
CA LEU A 349 -1.98 -27.48 -4.83
C LEU A 349 -2.86 -28.59 -4.23
N LEU A 350 -3.71 -28.27 -3.26
CA LEU A 350 -4.72 -29.19 -2.72
C LEU A 350 -5.81 -29.48 -3.74
N GLU A 351 -6.28 -28.45 -4.45
CA GLU A 351 -7.26 -28.56 -5.54
C GLU A 351 -6.69 -29.26 -6.79
N GLY A 352 -5.37 -29.39 -6.89
CA GLY A 352 -4.67 -29.99 -8.02
C GLY A 352 -4.64 -29.10 -9.27
N THR A 353 -4.98 -27.82 -9.14
CA THR A 353 -5.03 -26.84 -10.23
C THR A 353 -4.80 -25.42 -9.72
N PHE A 354 -4.16 -24.58 -10.54
CA PHE A 354 -4.00 -23.14 -10.27
C PHE A 354 -5.11 -22.27 -10.86
N ALA A 355 -6.21 -22.87 -11.35
CA ALA A 355 -7.31 -22.13 -11.96
C ALA A 355 -7.94 -21.06 -11.05
N HIS A 356 -7.96 -21.28 -9.73
CA HIS A 356 -8.47 -20.33 -8.73
C HIS A 356 -7.37 -19.48 -8.07
N TYR A 357 -6.13 -19.54 -8.55
CA TYR A 357 -5.06 -18.69 -8.04
C TYR A 357 -5.27 -17.25 -8.54
N PRO A 358 -5.40 -16.25 -7.65
CA PRO A 358 -5.77 -14.87 -8.02
C PRO A 358 -4.57 -14.08 -8.59
N ALA A 359 -4.03 -14.53 -9.74
CA ALA A 359 -2.78 -14.01 -10.27
C ALA A 359 -2.83 -12.52 -10.64
N ARG A 360 -4.00 -12.04 -11.12
CA ARG A 360 -4.19 -10.64 -11.49
C ARG A 360 -4.24 -9.76 -10.24
N GLU A 361 -5.04 -10.13 -9.26
CA GLU A 361 -5.23 -9.41 -8.01
C GLU A 361 -3.91 -9.36 -7.22
N VAL A 362 -3.15 -10.46 -7.19
CA VAL A 362 -1.79 -10.49 -6.63
C VAL A 362 -0.89 -9.48 -7.35
N THR A 363 -0.91 -9.45 -8.68
CA THR A 363 -0.09 -8.52 -9.47
C THR A 363 -0.45 -7.06 -9.19
N ASP A 364 -1.74 -6.73 -9.21
CA ASP A 364 -2.24 -5.38 -9.01
C ASP A 364 -1.98 -4.89 -7.58
N ALA A 365 -2.19 -5.75 -6.57
CA ALA A 365 -1.90 -5.43 -5.18
C ALA A 365 -0.40 -5.23 -4.93
N TRP A 366 0.48 -6.06 -5.51
CA TRP A 366 1.92 -5.86 -5.40
C TRP A 366 2.39 -4.58 -6.07
N LYS A 367 1.90 -4.25 -7.28
CA LYS A 367 2.21 -2.97 -7.93
C LYS A 367 1.79 -1.78 -7.06
N ALA A 368 0.62 -1.84 -6.45
CA ALA A 368 0.15 -0.79 -5.54
C ALA A 368 1.00 -0.72 -4.26
N ALA A 369 1.45 -1.85 -3.72
CA ALA A 369 2.30 -1.94 -2.52
C ALA A 369 3.69 -1.33 -2.69
N ILE A 370 4.14 -1.08 -3.92
CA ILE A 370 5.43 -0.49 -4.25
C ILE A 370 5.31 0.69 -5.22
N TYR A 371 4.11 1.20 -5.47
CA TYR A 371 3.89 2.33 -6.39
C TYR A 371 4.55 3.63 -5.91
N PRO A 372 4.40 4.04 -4.62
CA PRO A 372 5.00 5.27 -4.14
C PRO A 372 6.52 5.28 -4.25
N ASP A 373 7.07 6.37 -4.78
CA ASP A 373 8.50 6.67 -4.81
C ASP A 373 8.87 7.62 -3.65
N HIS A 374 9.86 8.48 -3.86
CA HIS A 374 10.32 9.50 -2.91
C HIS A 374 9.62 10.86 -3.04
N GLY A 375 8.55 10.96 -3.84
CA GLY A 375 7.83 12.18 -4.20
C GLY A 375 6.88 12.83 -3.19
N TRP A 376 6.89 12.39 -1.93
CA TRP A 376 5.91 12.77 -0.90
C TRP A 376 5.90 14.27 -0.62
N GLY A 377 4.70 14.85 -0.50
CA GLY A 377 4.53 16.25 -0.13
C GLY A 377 5.14 17.30 -1.07
N GLY A 378 5.36 16.95 -2.34
CA GLY A 378 5.74 17.92 -3.36
C GLY A 378 4.71 19.03 -3.60
N LYS A 379 4.81 19.72 -4.73
CA LYS A 379 3.73 20.60 -5.21
C LYS A 379 2.43 19.81 -5.37
N GLU A 380 1.33 20.34 -4.83
CA GLU A 380 0.06 19.63 -4.68
C GLU A 380 0.17 18.33 -3.84
N GLY A 381 1.12 18.28 -2.91
CA GLY A 381 1.48 17.08 -2.16
C GLY A 381 0.32 16.43 -1.42
N GLN A 382 -0.70 17.19 -0.98
CA GLN A 382 -1.91 16.62 -0.40
C GLN A 382 -2.67 15.66 -1.33
N ILE A 383 -2.51 15.81 -2.65
CA ILE A 383 -3.06 14.89 -3.67
C ILE A 383 -2.18 13.64 -3.73
N THR A 384 -0.86 13.81 -3.80
CA THR A 384 0.14 12.73 -3.81
C THR A 384 0.02 11.85 -2.57
N ASP A 385 0.07 12.45 -1.39
CA ASP A 385 0.04 11.75 -0.10
C ASP A 385 -1.24 10.91 0.03
N ARG A 386 -2.38 11.46 -0.45
CA ARG A 386 -3.67 10.75 -0.50
C ARG A 386 -3.66 9.60 -1.50
N LEU A 387 -3.09 9.80 -2.69
CA LEU A 387 -2.98 8.74 -3.71
C LEU A 387 -2.10 7.59 -3.20
N PHE A 388 -0.93 7.90 -2.66
CA PHE A 388 0.00 6.91 -2.12
C PHE A 388 -0.62 6.13 -0.96
N ARG A 389 -1.30 6.82 -0.03
CA ARG A 389 -2.08 6.17 1.02
C ARG A 389 -3.12 5.20 0.44
N LYS A 390 -3.92 5.64 -0.54
CA LYS A 390 -4.95 4.80 -1.18
C LYS A 390 -4.34 3.56 -1.86
N LYS A 391 -3.17 3.68 -2.48
CA LYS A 391 -2.47 2.53 -3.09
C LYS A 391 -2.03 1.52 -2.03
N TYR A 392 -1.50 1.98 -0.91
CA TYR A 392 -1.15 1.09 0.20
C TYR A 392 -2.38 0.45 0.86
N GLU A 393 -3.46 1.20 1.08
CA GLU A 393 -4.71 0.67 1.62
C GLU A 393 -5.33 -0.38 0.68
N PHE A 394 -5.31 -0.13 -0.64
CA PHE A 394 -5.74 -1.10 -1.66
C PHE A 394 -4.89 -2.38 -1.57
N ALA A 395 -3.55 -2.26 -1.58
CA ALA A 395 -2.67 -3.42 -1.50
C ALA A 395 -2.93 -4.27 -0.25
N ARG A 396 -3.10 -3.62 0.91
CA ARG A 396 -3.44 -4.30 2.17
C ARG A 396 -4.79 -5.00 2.08
N ASN A 397 -5.84 -4.29 1.67
CA ASN A 397 -7.20 -4.80 1.69
C ASN A 397 -7.34 -5.98 0.71
N THR A 398 -6.85 -5.84 -0.52
CA THR A 398 -6.85 -6.93 -1.51
C THR A 398 -6.00 -8.11 -1.04
N GLY A 399 -4.85 -7.86 -0.42
CA GLY A 399 -4.04 -8.90 0.22
C GLY A 399 -4.81 -9.67 1.28
N LYS A 400 -5.55 -8.97 2.14
CA LYS A 400 -6.41 -9.58 3.16
C LYS A 400 -7.55 -10.40 2.55
N GLU A 401 -8.26 -9.87 1.56
CA GLU A 401 -9.35 -10.57 0.87
C GLU A 401 -8.87 -11.88 0.23
N MET A 402 -7.75 -11.84 -0.49
CA MET A 402 -7.14 -13.02 -1.09
C MET A 402 -6.69 -14.04 -0.05
N LEU A 403 -6.14 -13.58 1.08
CA LEU A 403 -5.76 -14.43 2.20
C LEU A 403 -7.00 -15.11 2.79
N ASP A 404 -7.99 -14.34 3.24
CA ASP A 404 -9.21 -14.85 3.87
C ASP A 404 -9.91 -15.88 2.97
N GLY A 405 -10.02 -15.59 1.66
CA GLY A 405 -10.57 -16.52 0.68
C GLY A 405 -9.79 -17.84 0.58
N ALA A 406 -8.45 -17.78 0.60
CA ALA A 406 -7.63 -18.99 0.60
C ALA A 406 -7.74 -19.79 1.90
N LEU A 407 -7.77 -19.11 3.05
CA LEU A 407 -7.93 -19.75 4.35
C LEU A 407 -9.27 -20.47 4.45
N LEU A 408 -10.35 -19.86 3.95
CA LEU A 408 -11.68 -20.49 3.87
C LEU A 408 -11.67 -21.74 2.98
N ARG A 409 -11.05 -21.69 1.80
CA ARG A 409 -10.95 -22.86 0.91
C ARG A 409 -10.17 -24.01 1.53
N ILE A 410 -9.07 -23.72 2.23
CA ILE A 410 -8.30 -24.74 2.95
C ILE A 410 -9.10 -25.28 4.13
N ALA A 411 -9.71 -24.40 4.93
CA ALA A 411 -10.53 -24.77 6.08
C ALA A 411 -11.69 -25.69 5.71
N GLY A 412 -12.33 -25.47 4.56
CA GLY A 412 -13.38 -26.35 4.02
C GLY A 412 -12.91 -27.76 3.64
N GLN A 413 -11.60 -27.98 3.47
CA GLN A 413 -11.02 -29.31 3.19
C GLN A 413 -10.53 -30.03 4.45
N VAL A 414 -10.61 -29.40 5.63
CA VAL A 414 -10.22 -30.01 6.91
C VAL A 414 -11.33 -30.94 7.39
N GLU A 415 -10.97 -32.20 7.58
CA GLU A 415 -11.84 -33.18 8.23
C GLU A 415 -11.98 -32.79 9.71
N THR A 416 -13.14 -32.26 10.07
CA THR A 416 -13.47 -31.89 11.44
C THR A 416 -14.47 -32.87 12.03
N SER A 417 -14.35 -33.13 13.33
CA SER A 417 -15.20 -34.10 14.00
C SER A 417 -16.58 -33.50 14.30
N ALA A 418 -17.64 -34.01 13.68
CA ALA A 418 -19.02 -33.56 13.92
C ALA A 418 -19.45 -33.64 15.41
N SER A 419 -18.83 -34.52 16.20
CA SER A 419 -19.07 -34.64 17.65
C SER A 419 -18.43 -33.54 18.49
N LYS A 420 -17.42 -32.82 17.97
CA LYS A 420 -16.63 -31.81 18.69
C LYS A 420 -17.15 -30.36 18.51
N ARG A 421 -18.34 -30.18 17.92
CA ARG A 421 -19.03 -28.88 17.68
C ARG A 421 -18.28 -27.97 16.69
N THR A 422 -18.29 -26.65 16.90
CA THR A 422 -17.85 -25.62 15.94
C THR A 422 -16.32 -25.54 15.90
N PRO A 423 -15.66 -25.81 14.75
CA PRO A 423 -14.20 -25.73 14.64
C PRO A 423 -13.70 -24.28 14.61
N VAL A 424 -12.48 -24.08 15.11
CA VAL A 424 -11.68 -22.86 15.03
C VAL A 424 -10.33 -23.24 14.43
N ILE A 425 -10.14 -22.98 13.15
CA ILE A 425 -8.91 -23.37 12.43
C ILE A 425 -7.97 -22.18 12.41
N VAL A 426 -6.81 -22.31 13.04
CA VAL A 426 -5.85 -21.22 13.20
C VAL A 426 -4.66 -21.45 12.27
N PHE A 427 -4.39 -20.50 11.39
CA PHE A 427 -3.32 -20.52 10.40
C PHE A 427 -2.12 -19.68 10.82
N ASN A 428 -0.93 -20.14 10.43
CA ASN A 428 0.34 -19.48 10.68
C ASN A 428 1.13 -19.32 9.38
N SER A 429 1.31 -18.07 8.96
CA SER A 429 2.07 -17.72 7.75
C SER A 429 3.60 -17.74 7.94
N LEU A 430 4.09 -17.78 9.18
CA LEU A 430 5.53 -17.82 9.45
C LEU A 430 6.08 -19.23 9.29
N SER A 431 7.39 -19.33 9.02
CA SER A 431 8.08 -20.60 8.73
C SER A 431 8.41 -21.47 9.95
N TRP A 432 8.07 -21.03 11.16
CA TRP A 432 8.30 -21.77 12.39
C TRP A 432 7.01 -21.97 13.18
N ARG A 433 7.00 -23.05 13.97
CA ARG A 433 5.90 -23.36 14.90
C ARG A 433 5.87 -22.34 16.04
N ARG A 434 4.68 -21.90 16.44
CA ARG A 434 4.51 -20.91 17.51
C ARG A 434 3.22 -21.06 18.31
N SER A 435 3.20 -20.41 19.46
CA SER A 435 2.02 -20.23 20.31
C SER A 435 1.79 -18.73 20.49
N ASP A 436 0.57 -18.25 20.23
CA ASP A 436 0.24 -16.82 20.30
C ASP A 436 -1.24 -16.65 20.70
N PRO A 437 -1.64 -15.51 21.30
CA PRO A 437 -3.04 -15.19 21.51
C PRO A 437 -3.76 -14.99 20.18
N VAL A 438 -4.99 -15.49 20.12
CA VAL A 438 -5.89 -15.36 18.99
C VAL A 438 -7.24 -14.87 19.51
N VAL A 439 -7.79 -13.87 18.83
CA VAL A 439 -9.14 -13.37 19.10
C VAL A 439 -10.08 -13.87 18.01
N ILE A 440 -11.21 -14.45 18.43
CA ILE A 440 -12.31 -14.83 17.55
C ILE A 440 -13.59 -14.10 17.96
N THR A 441 -14.41 -13.76 16.97
CA THR A 441 -15.73 -13.17 17.17
C THR A 441 -16.80 -14.21 16.89
N ILE A 442 -17.67 -14.45 17.88
CA ILE A 442 -18.73 -15.45 17.83
C ILE A 442 -20.06 -14.71 17.72
N ALA A 443 -20.90 -15.05 16.74
CA ALA A 443 -22.27 -14.55 16.62
C ALA A 443 -23.17 -15.19 17.69
N SER A 444 -22.96 -14.80 18.95
CA SER A 444 -23.75 -15.20 20.10
C SER A 444 -23.56 -14.21 21.25
N SER A 445 -24.65 -13.88 21.96
CA SER A 445 -24.63 -13.14 23.22
C SER A 445 -24.16 -13.97 24.43
N ARG A 446 -23.94 -15.27 24.25
CA ARG A 446 -23.43 -16.17 25.31
C ARG A 446 -21.98 -15.84 25.64
N ARG A 447 -21.68 -15.78 26.94
CA ARG A 447 -20.31 -15.52 27.44
C ARG A 447 -19.62 -16.73 28.06
N ASP A 448 -20.25 -17.90 28.04
CA ASP A 448 -19.72 -19.14 28.63
C ASP A 448 -18.98 -20.02 27.61
N TRP A 449 -18.35 -19.41 26.61
CA TRP A 449 -17.54 -20.10 25.61
C TRP A 449 -16.15 -20.41 26.15
N GLN A 450 -15.63 -21.56 25.72
CA GLN A 450 -14.23 -21.96 25.89
C GLN A 450 -13.72 -22.52 24.56
N VAL A 451 -12.39 -22.59 24.44
CA VAL A 451 -11.73 -23.25 23.31
C VAL A 451 -11.05 -24.52 23.83
N GLN A 452 -11.13 -25.61 23.07
CA GLN A 452 -10.38 -26.83 23.34
C GLN A 452 -9.60 -27.26 22.09
N ASP A 453 -8.50 -27.97 22.27
CA ASP A 453 -7.80 -28.58 21.15
C ASP A 453 -8.54 -29.83 20.61
N ALA A 454 -7.99 -30.43 19.55
CA ALA A 454 -8.49 -31.65 18.95
C ALA A 454 -8.56 -32.84 19.94
N GLN A 455 -7.79 -32.85 21.02
CA GLN A 455 -7.78 -33.90 22.03
C GLN A 455 -8.76 -33.62 23.18
N GLY A 456 -9.46 -32.49 23.16
CA GLY A 456 -10.38 -32.06 24.21
C GLY A 456 -9.69 -31.37 25.39
N LYS A 457 -8.40 -31.03 25.27
CA LYS A 457 -7.72 -30.22 26.29
C LYS A 457 -8.22 -28.79 26.17
N ILE A 458 -8.74 -28.24 27.27
CA ILE A 458 -9.17 -26.85 27.33
C ILE A 458 -7.96 -25.93 27.16
N MET A 459 -8.09 -24.99 26.24
CA MET A 459 -7.14 -23.90 26.04
C MET A 459 -7.45 -22.77 27.01
N PRO A 460 -6.43 -22.14 27.62
CA PRO A 460 -6.63 -20.90 28.36
C PRO A 460 -7.38 -19.89 27.47
N SER A 461 -8.49 -19.36 27.97
CA SER A 461 -9.34 -18.43 27.22
C SER A 461 -9.99 -17.38 28.13
N GLN A 462 -10.28 -16.21 27.59
CA GLN A 462 -11.04 -15.16 28.26
C GLN A 462 -11.96 -14.41 27.29
N VAL A 463 -13.10 -13.94 27.79
CA VAL A 463 -14.04 -13.12 27.01
C VAL A 463 -13.58 -11.66 27.06
N LEU A 464 -13.47 -11.04 25.90
CA LEU A 464 -13.12 -9.62 25.75
C LEU A 464 -14.39 -8.75 25.65
N PRO A 465 -14.30 -7.45 25.95
CA PRO A 465 -15.40 -6.52 25.71
C PRO A 465 -15.73 -6.42 24.21
N PRO A 466 -17.02 -6.18 23.85
CA PRO A 466 -17.42 -5.94 22.47
C PRO A 466 -16.74 -4.69 21.89
N PHE A 467 -16.64 -4.59 20.56
CA PHE A 467 -16.04 -3.40 19.93
C PHE A 467 -16.91 -2.15 20.11
N SER A 468 -18.23 -2.33 20.12
CA SER A 468 -19.19 -1.25 20.39
C SER A 468 -20.39 -1.73 21.21
N LEU A 469 -21.07 -0.79 21.86
CA LEU A 469 -22.32 -1.06 22.60
C LEU A 469 -23.48 -1.50 21.69
N ARG A 470 -23.34 -1.41 20.35
CA ARG A 470 -24.38 -1.79 19.39
C ARG A 470 -24.27 -3.25 18.92
N GLU A 471 -23.22 -3.97 19.33
CA GLU A 471 -22.95 -5.37 18.96
C GLU A 471 -23.40 -6.36 20.07
N GLU A 472 -24.60 -6.20 20.64
CA GLU A 472 -25.09 -7.00 21.78
C GLU A 472 -25.19 -8.51 21.48
N ASP A 473 -25.25 -8.90 20.20
CA ASP A 473 -25.36 -10.30 19.75
C ASP A 473 -24.03 -10.97 19.42
N THR A 474 -22.90 -10.35 19.74
CA THR A 474 -21.57 -10.94 19.51
C THR A 474 -20.75 -11.11 20.79
N THR A 475 -19.90 -12.14 20.80
CA THR A 475 -18.93 -12.38 21.87
C THR A 475 -17.53 -12.49 21.28
N ARG A 476 -16.61 -11.67 21.79
CA ARG A 476 -15.18 -11.76 21.48
C ARG A 476 -14.52 -12.68 22.49
N LEU A 477 -13.86 -13.73 22.02
CA LEU A 477 -13.14 -14.69 22.84
C LEU A 477 -11.67 -14.70 22.43
N GLU A 478 -10.79 -14.44 23.40
CA GLU A 478 -9.35 -14.59 23.25
C GLU A 478 -8.90 -15.92 23.84
N PHE A 479 -7.99 -16.62 23.17
CA PHE A 479 -7.36 -17.84 23.68
C PHE A 479 -5.92 -17.97 23.18
N ILE A 480 -5.10 -18.75 23.88
CA ILE A 480 -3.75 -19.08 23.40
C ILE A 480 -3.83 -20.24 22.41
N ALA A 481 -3.60 -19.96 21.13
CA ALA A 481 -3.49 -21.00 20.12
C ALA A 481 -2.11 -21.67 20.24
N ALA A 482 -2.05 -22.78 20.98
CA ALA A 482 -0.79 -23.44 21.29
C ALA A 482 -0.27 -24.30 20.13
N ASP A 483 1.03 -24.16 19.84
CA ASP A 483 1.82 -24.99 18.95
C ASP A 483 1.24 -25.07 17.53
N VAL A 484 0.89 -23.93 16.92
CA VAL A 484 0.43 -23.89 15.52
C VAL A 484 1.62 -24.09 14.58
N PRO A 485 1.62 -25.10 13.69
CA PRO A 485 2.73 -25.37 12.75
C PRO A 485 3.04 -24.17 11.86
N GLY A 486 4.30 -24.01 11.46
CA GLY A 486 4.68 -23.02 10.44
C GLY A 486 4.12 -23.36 9.06
N LEU A 487 3.77 -22.33 8.28
CA LEU A 487 3.22 -22.43 6.92
C LEU A 487 2.09 -23.46 6.84
N GLY A 488 1.16 -23.35 7.78
CA GLY A 488 0.20 -24.41 8.09
C GLY A 488 -0.90 -23.95 9.03
N TYR A 489 -1.61 -24.91 9.61
CA TYR A 489 -2.71 -24.66 10.53
C TYR A 489 -2.84 -25.73 11.62
N LYS A 490 -3.63 -25.38 12.64
CA LYS A 490 -4.10 -26.29 13.68
C LYS A 490 -5.56 -26.00 14.02
N THR A 491 -6.36 -27.05 14.19
CA THR A 491 -7.78 -26.98 14.51
C THR A 491 -8.00 -27.07 16.01
N PHE A 492 -8.80 -26.14 16.51
CA PHE A 492 -9.38 -26.10 17.84
C PHE A 492 -10.91 -26.15 17.72
N TYR A 493 -11.62 -26.21 18.84
CA TYR A 493 -13.08 -26.31 18.86
C TYR A 493 -13.69 -25.42 19.94
N LEU A 494 -14.81 -24.78 19.61
CA LEU A 494 -15.64 -24.10 20.59
C LEU A 494 -16.37 -25.12 21.46
N ALA A 495 -16.14 -25.03 22.77
CA ALA A 495 -16.84 -25.77 23.80
C ALA A 495 -17.70 -24.82 24.65
N LYS A 496 -18.72 -25.39 25.31
CA LYS A 496 -19.45 -24.67 26.37
C LYS A 496 -18.75 -24.96 27.69
N SER A 497 -18.55 -23.95 28.51
CA SER A 497 -18.06 -24.12 29.87
C SER A 497 -19.17 -24.65 30.77
N ASP A 498 -18.93 -25.77 31.44
CA ASP A 498 -19.82 -26.29 32.50
C ASP A 498 -19.60 -25.56 33.84
N THR A 499 -18.52 -24.79 33.98
CA THR A 499 -18.11 -24.10 35.22
C THR A 499 -18.30 -22.58 35.17
N GLY A 500 -18.92 -22.05 34.10
CA GLY A 500 -18.95 -20.62 33.79
C GLY A 500 -17.61 -20.15 33.20
N ALA A 501 -17.62 -19.05 32.42
CA ALA A 501 -16.38 -18.42 32.00
C ALA A 501 -15.72 -17.75 33.21
N ALA A 502 -14.40 -17.86 33.32
CA ALA A 502 -13.63 -17.18 34.34
C ALA A 502 -13.59 -15.67 34.05
N SER A 503 -14.70 -14.97 34.31
CA SER A 503 -14.69 -13.52 34.45
C SER A 503 -14.22 -13.21 35.87
N PHE A 504 -13.10 -12.50 36.02
CA PHE A 504 -12.80 -11.89 37.30
C PHE A 504 -13.69 -10.65 37.48
N SER A 505 -14.33 -10.53 38.64
CA SER A 505 -15.01 -9.31 39.08
C SER A 505 -14.54 -8.96 40.49
N ARG A 506 -13.73 -7.91 40.57
CA ARG A 506 -14.00 -6.68 41.32
C ARG A 506 -12.83 -5.73 41.06
N SER A 507 -13.13 -4.43 40.93
CA SER A 507 -12.14 -3.36 40.93
C SER A 507 -11.32 -3.44 42.23
N SER A 508 -10.15 -4.07 42.17
CA SER A 508 -9.11 -3.86 43.16
C SER A 508 -8.46 -2.51 42.89
N PRO A 509 -8.02 -1.75 43.92
CA PRO A 509 -7.13 -0.62 43.67
C PRO A 509 -5.93 -1.11 42.87
N THR A 510 -5.51 -0.34 41.86
CA THR A 510 -4.32 -0.65 41.05
C THR A 510 -3.16 -0.96 41.99
N PRO A 511 -2.63 -2.20 42.03
CA PRO A 511 -1.46 -2.45 42.83
C PRO A 511 -0.31 -1.66 42.20
N SER A 512 0.54 -1.04 43.01
CA SER A 512 1.74 -0.36 42.50
C SER A 512 2.69 -1.32 41.78
N VAL A 513 2.55 -2.62 42.05
CA VAL A 513 3.32 -3.72 41.47
C VAL A 513 2.37 -4.84 41.04
N TYR A 514 2.51 -5.34 39.81
CA TYR A 514 1.88 -6.57 39.33
C TYR A 514 2.93 -7.64 39.10
N GLU A 515 2.63 -8.89 39.46
CA GLU A 515 3.54 -10.02 39.28
C GLU A 515 2.83 -11.20 38.60
N ASN A 516 3.52 -11.84 37.67
CA ASN A 516 3.14 -13.14 37.12
C ASN A 516 4.34 -14.12 37.12
N ASP A 517 4.25 -15.20 36.34
CA ASP A 517 5.30 -16.22 36.30
C ASP A 517 6.63 -15.72 35.70
N PHE A 518 6.58 -14.69 34.85
CA PHE A 518 7.73 -14.17 34.10
C PHE A 518 8.27 -12.86 34.67
N TYR A 519 7.38 -11.94 35.04
CA TYR A 519 7.72 -10.55 35.33
C TYR A 519 7.13 -10.06 36.65
N GLU A 520 7.87 -9.19 37.32
CA GLU A 520 7.36 -8.23 38.30
C GLU A 520 7.43 -6.83 37.67
N VAL A 521 6.30 -6.15 37.56
CA VAL A 521 6.14 -4.85 36.89
C VAL A 521 5.67 -3.81 37.90
N GLU A 522 6.48 -2.77 38.11
CA GLU A 522 6.15 -1.63 38.98
C GLU A 522 5.69 -0.44 38.13
N PHE A 523 4.52 0.10 38.44
CA PHE A 523 3.91 1.22 37.74
C PHE A 523 4.28 2.55 38.41
N ALA A 524 4.51 3.59 37.61
CA ALA A 524 4.61 4.98 38.04
C ALA A 524 3.68 5.86 37.23
N PRO A 525 3.34 7.08 37.70
CA PRO A 525 2.53 7.98 36.89
C PRO A 525 3.17 8.22 35.52
N GLY A 526 2.44 7.96 34.43
CA GLY A 526 2.88 8.16 33.05
C GLY A 526 3.83 7.10 32.45
N GLY A 527 4.11 5.99 33.13
CA GLY A 527 4.92 4.89 32.58
C GLY A 527 5.24 3.78 33.59
N LEU A 528 6.25 2.95 33.28
CA LEU A 528 6.72 1.86 34.15
C LEU A 528 7.99 2.26 34.90
N ARG A 529 8.00 2.04 36.22
CA ARG A 529 9.16 2.26 37.10
C ARG A 529 10.16 1.10 37.02
N ARG A 530 9.66 -0.12 36.91
CA ARG A 530 10.49 -1.33 37.00
C ARG A 530 9.86 -2.44 36.17
N ILE A 531 10.70 -3.20 35.47
CA ILE A 531 10.34 -4.53 34.95
C ILE A 531 11.47 -5.46 35.39
N TYR A 532 11.16 -6.39 36.28
CA TYR A 532 12.09 -7.41 36.73
C TYR A 532 11.75 -8.75 36.10
N ASP A 533 12.71 -9.36 35.42
CA ASP A 533 12.57 -10.69 34.85
C ASP A 533 12.95 -11.74 35.92
N LYS A 534 12.02 -12.63 36.26
CA LYS A 534 12.18 -13.64 37.33
C LYS A 534 13.07 -14.82 36.92
N GLU A 535 13.21 -15.07 35.62
CA GLU A 535 14.07 -16.12 35.07
C GLU A 535 15.52 -15.66 34.99
N ILE A 536 15.72 -14.47 34.41
CA ILE A 536 17.04 -13.83 34.26
C ILE A 536 17.53 -13.30 35.62
N LYS A 537 16.60 -12.96 36.51
CA LYS A 537 16.83 -12.38 37.84
C LYS A 537 17.46 -10.99 37.80
N ALA A 538 17.07 -10.18 36.81
CA ALA A 538 17.60 -8.85 36.59
C ALA A 538 16.49 -7.82 36.33
N ASP A 539 16.78 -6.58 36.72
CA ASP A 539 16.01 -5.40 36.35
C ASP A 539 16.32 -5.01 34.90
N LEU A 540 15.28 -4.93 34.07
CA LEU A 540 15.42 -4.66 32.64
C LEU A 540 15.49 -3.17 32.31
N LEU A 541 15.02 -2.30 33.22
CA LEU A 541 14.89 -0.86 33.00
C LEU A 541 15.77 -0.04 33.94
N THR A 542 16.25 1.10 33.44
CA THR A 542 16.98 2.11 34.24
C THR A 542 16.24 3.45 34.17
N THR A 543 15.33 3.66 35.11
CA THR A 543 14.31 4.72 34.99
C THR A 543 14.68 6.02 35.70
N GLY A 544 15.97 6.37 35.71
CA GLY A 544 16.45 7.60 36.36
C GLY A 544 16.06 8.87 35.59
N LYS A 545 15.86 8.74 34.27
CA LYS A 545 15.58 9.87 33.37
C LYS A 545 14.22 9.77 32.69
N PHE A 546 13.94 8.62 32.07
CA PHE A 546 12.65 8.27 31.48
C PHE A 546 12.06 7.07 32.24
N LEU A 547 10.74 6.91 32.24
CA LEU A 547 10.10 5.66 32.62
C LEU A 547 10.08 4.69 31.44
N GLY A 548 9.80 3.41 31.70
CA GLY A 548 9.56 2.43 30.63
C GLY A 548 8.21 2.66 29.98
N PHE A 549 8.17 2.61 28.65
CA PHE A 549 7.02 2.98 27.83
C PHE A 549 6.52 4.40 28.13
N GLU A 550 7.40 5.35 28.44
CA GLU A 550 6.97 6.74 28.64
C GLU A 550 6.80 7.46 27.31
N VAL A 551 5.60 7.98 27.03
CA VAL A 551 5.44 8.94 25.94
C VAL A 551 5.97 10.32 26.34
N PHE A 552 6.71 10.94 25.43
CA PHE A 552 7.12 12.34 25.57
C PHE A 552 7.02 13.06 24.23
N THR A 553 6.89 14.38 24.31
CA THR A 553 6.81 15.27 23.16
C THR A 553 8.01 16.19 23.11
N MET A 554 8.39 16.60 21.90
CA MET A 554 9.43 17.58 21.63
C MET A 554 9.03 18.46 20.46
N GLN A 555 9.78 19.52 20.23
CA GLN A 555 9.64 20.31 19.01
C GLN A 555 10.59 19.77 17.94
N SER A 556 10.08 19.68 16.73
CA SER A 556 10.73 19.04 15.59
C SER A 556 10.72 20.02 14.40
N VAL A 557 11.49 21.10 14.52
CA VAL A 557 11.53 22.21 13.54
C VAL A 557 12.59 21.97 12.49
N GLY A 558 12.30 21.19 11.45
CA GLY A 558 13.18 21.04 10.29
C GLY A 558 12.97 22.07 9.21
N ASN A 559 13.86 22.10 8.22
CA ASN A 559 13.60 22.85 6.98
C ASN A 559 12.55 22.13 6.10
N GLY A 560 11.54 21.56 6.73
CA GLY A 560 10.64 20.56 6.18
C GLY A 560 11.28 19.21 5.87
N ALA A 561 10.67 18.43 4.98
CA ALA A 561 11.16 17.15 4.41
C ALA A 561 12.40 17.27 3.47
N GLY A 562 13.35 18.14 3.78
CA GLY A 562 14.37 18.66 2.83
C GLY A 562 15.51 17.73 2.50
N GLU A 563 16.19 18.05 1.40
CA GLU A 563 17.50 17.51 1.12
C GLU A 563 18.49 17.97 2.19
N PHE A 564 18.71 17.10 3.17
CA PHE A 564 19.67 17.35 4.24
C PHE A 564 20.83 16.38 4.18
N GLY A 565 22.01 16.91 4.48
CA GLY A 565 23.21 16.10 4.69
C GLY A 565 23.18 15.28 5.99
N ARG A 566 22.21 15.55 6.88
CA ARG A 566 22.09 14.98 8.23
C ARG A 566 20.64 14.85 8.65
N VAL A 567 20.34 13.87 9.50
CA VAL A 567 19.01 13.78 10.12
C VAL A 567 18.90 14.83 11.19
N GLN A 568 17.89 15.68 11.09
CA GLN A 568 17.68 16.68 12.10
C GLN A 568 17.11 16.10 13.39
N GLN A 569 17.80 16.36 14.49
CA GLN A 569 17.37 16.01 15.84
C GLN A 569 16.32 17.00 16.37
N PRO A 570 15.34 16.55 17.19
CA PRO A 570 14.38 17.43 17.84
C PRO A 570 15.06 18.37 18.85
N THR A 571 14.38 19.45 19.23
CA THR A 571 14.86 20.45 20.21
C THR A 571 14.15 20.28 21.55
N MET A 572 14.73 20.84 22.62
CA MET A 572 14.10 20.85 23.96
C MET A 572 12.87 21.77 24.06
N GLU A 573 12.54 22.52 23.01
CA GLU A 573 11.32 23.31 23.00
C GLU A 573 10.09 22.39 23.02
N GLY A 574 9.09 22.74 23.81
CA GLY A 574 7.91 21.88 24.01
C GLY A 574 8.23 20.48 24.53
N PHE A 575 9.40 20.27 25.19
CA PHE A 575 9.71 19.01 25.86
C PHE A 575 8.76 18.77 27.03
N ASP A 576 7.86 17.81 26.86
CA ASP A 576 6.90 17.41 27.89
C ASP A 576 6.78 15.89 27.95
N GLN A 577 6.86 15.33 29.15
CA GLN A 577 6.89 13.88 29.37
C GLN A 577 5.75 13.49 30.32
N LEU A 578 5.11 12.36 30.06
CA LEU A 578 3.88 11.99 30.76
C LEU A 578 4.05 11.86 32.29
N SER A 579 5.25 11.51 32.78
CA SER A 579 5.52 11.44 34.22
C SER A 579 5.33 12.77 34.98
N ARG A 580 5.27 13.91 34.28
CA ARG A 580 5.02 15.23 34.89
C ARG A 580 3.56 15.53 35.17
N HIS A 581 2.63 14.75 34.59
CA HIS A 581 1.20 15.05 34.63
C HIS A 581 0.42 14.26 35.68
N GLY A 582 1.06 13.32 36.39
CA GLY A 582 0.41 12.56 37.45
C GLY A 582 -0.63 11.54 36.95
N ALA A 583 -0.60 11.18 35.67
CA ALA A 583 -1.50 10.19 35.06
C ALA A 583 -1.47 8.88 35.86
N SER A 584 -2.62 8.46 36.40
CA SER A 584 -2.69 7.29 37.26
C SER A 584 -3.17 6.06 36.49
N TRP A 585 -2.40 4.98 36.56
CA TRP A 585 -2.77 3.68 36.00
C TRP A 585 -4.03 3.13 36.66
N GLN A 586 -4.95 2.65 35.82
CA GLN A 586 -6.18 2.01 36.22
C GLN A 586 -6.16 0.58 35.75
N HIS A 587 -6.39 -0.37 36.66
CA HIS A 587 -6.65 -1.75 36.30
C HIS A 587 -7.95 -1.83 35.48
N ASP A 588 -7.85 -2.32 34.25
CA ASP A 588 -8.99 -2.51 33.38
C ASP A 588 -9.59 -3.90 33.58
N ALA A 589 -10.59 -3.96 34.45
CA ALA A 589 -11.28 -5.21 34.77
C ALA A 589 -12.07 -5.81 33.59
N LEU A 590 -12.31 -5.08 32.49
CA LEU A 590 -13.04 -5.62 31.34
C LEU A 590 -12.14 -6.41 30.39
N GLU A 591 -10.89 -5.96 30.18
CA GLU A 591 -9.92 -6.65 29.33
C GLU A 591 -8.96 -7.56 30.14
N SER A 592 -8.94 -7.46 31.47
CA SER A 592 -8.13 -8.33 32.34
C SER A 592 -8.80 -9.67 32.65
N GLY A 593 -8.00 -10.74 32.64
CA GLY A 593 -8.46 -12.10 32.88
C GLY A 593 -7.32 -13.11 33.06
N PRO A 594 -7.61 -14.42 32.93
CA PRO A 594 -6.61 -15.47 33.09
C PRO A 594 -5.42 -15.41 32.11
N LEU A 595 -5.60 -14.81 30.93
CA LEU A 595 -4.54 -14.74 29.92
C LEU A 595 -3.62 -13.56 30.11
N GLN A 596 -4.16 -12.45 30.62
CA GLN A 596 -3.45 -11.19 30.72
C GLN A 596 -4.09 -10.28 31.76
N VAL A 597 -3.29 -9.37 32.30
CA VAL A 597 -3.82 -8.20 33.00
C VAL A 597 -3.58 -6.97 32.15
N VAL A 598 -4.55 -6.06 32.15
CA VAL A 598 -4.52 -4.81 31.39
C VAL A 598 -4.59 -3.64 32.36
N PHE A 599 -3.64 -2.73 32.21
CA PHE A 599 -3.63 -1.44 32.89
C PHE A 599 -3.73 -0.35 31.84
N ARG A 600 -4.54 0.68 32.10
CA ARG A 600 -4.69 1.82 31.18
C ARG A 600 -4.67 3.14 31.94
N PHE A 601 -4.24 4.21 31.28
CA PHE A 601 -4.53 5.56 31.72
C PHE A 601 -4.88 6.44 30.53
N LYS A 602 -5.53 7.57 30.81
CA LYS A 602 -5.69 8.68 29.86
C LYS A 602 -5.05 9.93 30.45
N GLN A 603 -4.26 10.63 29.66
CA GLN A 603 -3.63 11.89 30.03
C GLN A 603 -3.92 12.94 28.97
N LYS A 604 -4.63 14.01 29.36
CA LYS A 604 -4.85 15.16 28.49
C LYS A 604 -3.56 15.98 28.40
N LEU A 605 -3.12 16.25 27.18
CA LEU A 605 -2.08 17.21 26.84
C LEU A 605 -2.72 18.45 26.20
N PRO A 606 -1.99 19.56 25.99
CA PRO A 606 -2.57 20.78 25.41
C PRO A 606 -3.23 20.56 24.04
N ASP A 607 -2.67 19.69 23.21
CA ASP A 607 -2.93 19.51 21.78
C ASP A 607 -3.54 18.13 21.43
N CYS A 608 -3.63 17.21 22.40
CA CYS A 608 -4.18 15.86 22.23
C CYS A 608 -4.55 15.22 23.58
N THR A 609 -5.02 13.98 23.55
CA THR A 609 -5.11 13.10 24.72
C THR A 609 -4.31 11.83 24.44
N ILE A 610 -3.37 11.48 25.32
CA ILE A 610 -2.68 10.19 25.24
C ILE A 610 -3.47 9.15 26.05
N GLU A 611 -3.87 8.06 25.40
CA GLU A 611 -4.29 6.84 26.08
C GLU A 611 -3.18 5.80 25.92
N GLU A 612 -2.74 5.22 27.02
CA GLU A 612 -1.75 4.14 27.01
C GLU A 612 -2.31 2.91 27.72
N LYS A 613 -2.09 1.73 27.13
CA LYS A 613 -2.40 0.44 27.73
C LYS A 613 -1.14 -0.40 27.87
N ILE A 614 -0.95 -1.00 29.04
CA ILE A 614 0.07 -2.01 29.31
C ILE A 614 -0.64 -3.34 29.55
N ILE A 615 -0.29 -4.32 28.73
CA ILE A 615 -0.86 -5.66 28.75
C ILE A 615 0.24 -6.62 29.18
N VAL A 616 0.14 -7.16 30.39
CA VAL A 616 1.10 -8.14 30.92
C VAL A 616 0.50 -9.53 30.72
N HIS A 617 1.10 -10.31 29.81
CA HIS A 617 0.62 -11.65 29.46
C HIS A 617 1.03 -12.67 30.52
N ASN A 618 0.07 -13.47 30.99
CA ASN A 618 0.25 -14.46 32.05
C ASN A 618 0.63 -15.86 31.53
N GLN A 619 0.36 -16.14 30.26
CA GLN A 619 0.62 -17.46 29.66
C GLN A 619 1.82 -17.46 28.70
N ILE A 620 2.31 -16.28 28.32
CA ILE A 620 3.47 -16.10 27.43
C ILE A 620 4.38 -15.01 27.99
N LYS A 621 5.70 -15.14 27.79
CA LYS A 621 6.70 -14.19 28.26
C LYS A 621 6.70 -12.92 27.38
N ARG A 622 5.71 -12.05 27.58
CA ARG A 622 5.49 -10.84 26.79
C ARG A 622 4.80 -9.73 27.59
N ILE A 623 5.19 -8.50 27.33
CA ILE A 623 4.44 -7.29 27.74
C ILE A 623 4.13 -6.50 26.47
N ASP A 624 2.85 -6.20 26.22
CA ASP A 624 2.47 -5.31 25.12
C ASP A 624 2.20 -3.90 25.65
N CYS A 625 2.52 -2.90 24.84
CA CYS A 625 2.19 -1.49 25.04
C CYS A 625 1.40 -0.99 23.82
N GLU A 626 0.20 -0.47 24.06
CA GLU A 626 -0.61 0.20 23.06
C GLU A 626 -0.68 1.70 23.40
N VAL A 627 -0.35 2.55 22.44
CA VAL A 627 -0.37 4.00 22.59
C VAL A 627 -1.37 4.57 21.59
N SER A 628 -2.35 5.32 22.08
CA SER A 628 -3.26 6.10 21.25
C SER A 628 -3.05 7.59 21.48
N ILE A 629 -2.82 8.33 20.41
CA ILE A 629 -2.87 9.79 20.38
C ILE A 629 -4.26 10.15 19.87
N LEU A 630 -5.12 10.64 20.75
CA LEU A 630 -6.52 10.95 20.48
C LEU A 630 -6.72 12.46 20.36
N ASP A 631 -7.64 12.87 19.49
CA ASP A 631 -8.01 14.27 19.27
C ASP A 631 -6.79 15.17 18.97
N TRP A 632 -5.80 14.66 18.24
CA TRP A 632 -4.64 15.44 17.85
C TRP A 632 -5.05 16.56 16.89
N ASP A 633 -4.75 17.80 17.28
CA ASP A 633 -5.24 19.02 16.62
C ASP A 633 -4.41 19.46 15.41
N GLY A 634 -3.34 18.74 15.07
CA GLY A 634 -2.45 19.11 13.97
C GLY A 634 -1.46 20.22 14.31
N SER A 635 -1.20 20.53 15.59
CA SER A 635 -0.24 21.55 15.98
C SER A 635 1.12 21.38 15.28
N PRO A 636 1.64 22.41 14.58
CA PRO A 636 2.88 22.31 13.82
C PRO A 636 4.13 21.97 14.64
N TYR A 637 5.09 21.28 14.02
CA TYR A 637 6.43 20.99 14.59
C TYR A 637 6.41 20.23 15.91
N ARG A 638 5.41 19.39 16.13
CA ARG A 638 5.32 18.52 17.30
C ARG A 638 5.78 17.12 16.92
N GLU A 639 6.58 16.50 17.79
CA GLU A 639 6.99 15.11 17.64
C GLU A 639 6.70 14.33 18.92
N PHE A 640 6.08 13.17 18.78
CA PHE A 640 5.75 12.23 19.85
C PHE A 640 6.68 11.02 19.78
N ARG A 641 7.22 10.63 20.92
CA ARG A 641 8.12 9.48 21.05
C ARG A 641 7.71 8.63 22.24
N LEU A 642 7.96 7.33 22.13
CA LEU A 642 7.84 6.37 23.23
C LEU A 642 9.24 5.99 23.72
N ALA A 643 9.56 6.11 25.00
CA ALA A 643 10.86 5.76 25.57
C ALA A 643 10.86 4.41 26.29
N LEU A 644 11.89 3.60 26.04
CA LEU A 644 12.18 2.39 26.81
C LEU A 644 13.67 2.38 27.23
N PRO A 645 14.01 2.85 28.44
CA PRO A 645 15.39 2.97 28.91
C PRO A 645 15.91 1.62 29.41
N VAL A 646 16.78 0.98 28.63
CA VAL A 646 17.24 -0.38 28.89
C VAL A 646 18.39 -0.39 29.89
N ASN A 647 18.31 -1.21 30.94
CA ASN A 647 19.34 -1.37 31.97
C ASN A 647 20.55 -2.18 31.47
N ALA A 648 21.16 -1.74 30.39
CA ALA A 648 22.31 -2.37 29.76
C ALA A 648 23.32 -1.29 29.38
N GLU A 649 24.13 -0.85 30.34
CA GLU A 649 25.21 0.09 30.08
C GLU A 649 26.16 -0.49 29.02
N SER A 650 26.45 0.28 27.96
CA SER A 650 27.18 -0.21 26.76
C SER A 650 26.50 -1.37 26.03
N GLY A 651 25.18 -1.56 26.19
CA GLY A 651 24.39 -2.55 25.45
C GLY A 651 24.46 -2.31 23.94
N ARG A 652 24.64 -3.37 23.17
CA ARG A 652 24.71 -3.30 21.70
C ARG A 652 23.32 -3.35 21.10
N VAL A 653 23.02 -2.41 20.21
CA VAL A 653 21.73 -2.32 19.52
C VAL A 653 21.80 -3.05 18.19
N ALA A 654 20.75 -3.82 17.89
CA ALA A 654 20.52 -4.43 16.59
C ALA A 654 19.07 -4.19 16.15
N TYR A 655 18.83 -4.03 14.86
CA TYR A 655 17.47 -3.88 14.31
C TYR A 655 17.33 -4.58 12.97
N GLU A 656 16.09 -4.96 12.66
CA GLU A 656 15.78 -5.63 11.40
C GLU A 656 15.71 -4.65 10.23
N VAL A 657 16.32 -5.04 9.12
CA VAL A 657 16.25 -4.42 7.80
C VAL A 657 15.76 -5.48 6.79
N PRO A 658 15.44 -5.12 5.53
CA PRO A 658 14.92 -6.09 4.57
C PRO A 658 15.84 -7.30 4.40
N MET A 659 15.35 -8.49 4.81
CA MET A 659 16.08 -9.77 4.80
C MET A 659 17.45 -9.74 5.51
N GLY A 660 17.59 -8.95 6.56
CA GLY A 660 18.84 -8.85 7.32
C GLY A 660 18.68 -8.16 8.67
N VAL A 661 19.76 -8.11 9.43
CA VAL A 661 19.84 -7.41 10.71
C VAL A 661 21.08 -6.54 10.73
N VAL A 662 20.91 -5.29 11.13
CA VAL A 662 22.00 -4.35 11.33
C VAL A 662 22.33 -4.30 12.81
N GLU A 663 23.56 -4.63 13.15
CA GLU A 663 24.16 -4.29 14.44
C GLU A 663 24.83 -2.94 14.35
N VAL A 664 24.39 -2.00 15.19
CA VAL A 664 24.85 -0.60 15.17
C VAL A 664 26.34 -0.50 15.43
N GLY A 665 27.05 0.24 14.59
CA GLY A 665 28.50 0.42 14.62
C GLY A 665 29.31 -0.76 14.07
N ARG A 666 28.65 -1.73 13.42
CA ARG A 666 29.31 -2.91 12.83
C ARG A 666 28.87 -3.20 11.41
N SER A 667 27.59 -2.99 11.10
CA SER A 667 27.00 -3.45 9.83
C SER A 667 26.81 -2.32 8.83
N GLU A 668 27.04 -1.08 9.25
CA GLU A 668 27.00 0.11 8.41
C GLU A 668 28.28 0.26 7.57
N ILE A 669 28.15 0.98 6.45
CA ILE A 669 29.31 1.38 5.64
C ILE A 669 30.28 2.21 6.50
N PRO A 670 31.59 1.92 6.47
CA PRO A 670 32.57 2.75 7.14
C PRO A 670 32.60 4.18 6.55
N GLY A 671 32.63 5.19 7.42
CA GLY A 671 32.76 6.59 7.01
C GLY A 671 31.41 7.27 6.71
N THR A 672 31.40 8.19 5.75
CA THR A 672 30.29 9.12 5.49
C THR A 672 29.80 9.01 4.05
N GLY A 673 28.76 9.76 3.68
CA GLY A 673 28.30 9.87 2.29
C GLY A 673 29.13 10.84 1.43
N GLY A 674 29.85 11.77 2.05
CA GLY A 674 30.72 12.72 1.35
C GLY A 674 29.99 13.90 0.71
N PRO A 675 30.73 14.75 -0.04
CA PRO A 675 30.19 15.97 -0.61
C PRO A 675 29.23 15.69 -1.76
N ALA A 676 28.12 16.44 -1.82
CA ALA A 676 27.15 16.35 -2.91
C ALA A 676 27.37 17.49 -3.92
N TYR A 677 26.93 18.71 -3.59
CA TYR A 677 27.10 19.92 -4.39
C TYR A 677 27.01 21.17 -3.51
N GLY A 678 27.61 22.28 -3.94
CA GLY A 678 27.58 23.54 -3.20
C GLY A 678 28.08 23.38 -1.76
N SER A 679 27.23 23.69 -0.78
CA SER A 679 27.49 23.49 0.66
C SER A 679 26.88 22.20 1.23
N LEU A 680 26.15 21.41 0.44
CA LEU A 680 25.51 20.17 0.90
C LEU A 680 26.55 19.05 0.99
N ASN A 681 26.72 18.50 2.19
CA ASN A 681 27.71 17.47 2.48
C ASN A 681 27.12 16.42 3.45
N TYR A 682 27.24 15.14 3.09
CA TYR A 682 26.84 14.00 3.89
C TYR A 682 28.01 13.57 4.78
N ASP A 683 28.35 14.39 5.77
CA ASP A 683 29.57 14.24 6.59
C ASP A 683 29.33 13.58 7.95
N GLU A 684 28.10 13.15 8.23
CA GLU A 684 27.78 12.32 9.39
C GLU A 684 28.25 10.88 9.14
N LEU A 685 28.87 10.27 10.16
CA LEU A 685 29.27 8.87 10.08
C LEU A 685 28.03 7.99 9.94
N CYS A 686 28.06 7.00 9.05
CA CYS A 686 26.90 6.14 8.82
C CYS A 686 26.44 5.44 10.12
N SER A 687 27.37 5.11 11.02
CA SER A 687 27.10 4.53 12.35
C SER A 687 26.46 5.50 13.36
N GLU A 688 26.52 6.81 13.11
CA GLU A 688 26.01 7.85 14.01
C GLU A 688 24.65 8.40 13.59
N ILE A 689 24.28 8.28 12.30
CA ILE A 689 23.00 8.72 11.76
C ILE A 689 21.83 8.12 12.58
N ARG A 690 20.92 8.95 13.08
CA ARG A 690 19.73 8.49 13.80
C ARG A 690 18.57 9.47 13.67
N PRO A 691 17.30 9.04 13.80
CA PRO A 691 16.81 7.65 13.93
C PRO A 691 17.05 6.78 12.67
N ARG A 692 16.61 5.52 12.72
CA ARG A 692 16.73 4.51 11.65
C ARG A 692 15.37 4.01 11.18
N GLU A 693 15.33 3.52 9.94
CA GLU A 693 14.22 2.71 9.44
C GLU A 693 14.34 1.28 9.96
N VAL A 694 13.24 0.73 10.50
CA VAL A 694 13.21 -0.61 11.11
C VAL A 694 12.01 -1.39 10.59
N GLN A 695 12.25 -2.67 10.27
CA GLN A 695 11.22 -3.61 9.83
C GLN A 695 10.36 -4.05 11.02
N ASN A 696 10.68 -5.11 11.77
CA ASN A 696 9.78 -5.57 12.85
C ASN A 696 10.28 -5.31 14.27
N PHE A 697 11.59 -5.24 14.50
CA PHE A 697 12.11 -5.18 15.87
C PHE A 697 13.42 -4.42 16.02
N LEU A 698 13.64 -3.95 17.25
CA LEU A 698 14.93 -3.53 17.78
C LEU A 698 15.27 -4.39 19.00
N SER A 699 16.55 -4.69 19.17
CA SER A 699 17.06 -5.50 20.27
C SER A 699 18.27 -4.85 20.90
N VAL A 700 18.32 -4.81 22.22
CA VAL A 700 19.51 -4.45 22.99
C VAL A 700 20.10 -5.72 23.59
N SER A 701 21.37 -5.96 23.33
CA SER A 701 22.15 -7.05 23.93
C SER A 701 23.11 -6.49 24.98
N GLY A 702 22.77 -6.65 26.25
CA GLY A 702 23.63 -6.33 27.39
C GLY A 702 24.56 -7.49 27.76
N ARG A 703 25.18 -7.39 28.95
CA ARG A 703 26.03 -8.46 29.51
C ARG A 703 25.21 -9.59 30.14
N GLU A 704 24.12 -9.24 30.83
CA GLU A 704 23.30 -10.18 31.61
C GLU A 704 22.08 -10.66 30.85
N PHE A 705 21.47 -9.79 30.04
CA PHE A 705 20.26 -10.09 29.27
C PHE A 705 20.27 -9.44 27.89
N GLY A 706 19.38 -9.92 27.04
CA GLY A 706 18.90 -9.22 25.86
C GLY A 706 17.44 -8.81 26.03
N LEU A 707 17.07 -7.70 25.39
CA LEU A 707 15.72 -7.15 25.42
C LEU A 707 15.31 -6.80 24.00
N THR A 708 14.21 -7.37 23.52
CA THR A 708 13.69 -7.11 22.17
C THR A 708 12.33 -6.45 22.25
N MET A 709 12.19 -5.36 21.52
CA MET A 709 10.96 -4.60 21.34
C MET A 709 10.52 -4.72 19.87
N SER A 710 9.31 -5.22 19.62
CA SER A 710 8.69 -5.08 18.30
C SER A 710 8.27 -3.63 18.07
N THR A 711 8.19 -3.21 16.81
CA THR A 711 7.77 -1.86 16.45
C THR A 711 6.73 -1.88 15.35
N SER A 712 5.66 -1.11 15.54
CA SER A 712 4.64 -0.85 14.51
C SER A 712 4.99 0.33 13.61
N VAL A 713 5.99 1.14 13.98
CA VAL A 713 6.41 2.33 13.22
C VAL A 713 7.69 2.08 12.42
N ALA A 714 7.83 2.78 11.30
CA ALA A 714 9.02 2.68 10.45
C ALA A 714 10.26 3.34 11.08
N ALA A 715 10.11 4.46 11.80
CA ALA A 715 11.22 5.25 12.32
C ALA A 715 11.46 4.99 13.82
N ASN A 716 12.66 4.53 14.17
CA ASN A 716 13.03 4.21 15.54
C ASN A 716 14.42 4.77 15.88
N ASP A 717 14.54 5.35 17.07
CA ASP A 717 15.79 5.80 17.67
C ASP A 717 16.21 4.80 18.76
N TYR A 718 17.46 4.90 19.19
CA TYR A 718 18.02 4.05 20.24
C TYR A 718 18.93 4.82 21.21
N GLN A 719 19.03 6.14 21.03
CA GLN A 719 19.73 7.04 21.92
C GLN A 719 18.79 8.15 22.40
N ASP A 720 19.02 8.62 23.61
CA ASP A 720 18.31 9.77 24.16
C ASP A 720 18.58 11.03 23.31
N PRO A 721 17.54 11.70 22.77
CA PRO A 721 17.71 12.86 21.89
C PRO A 721 17.98 14.17 22.64
N THR A 722 17.95 14.18 23.98
CA THR A 722 18.16 15.39 24.77
C THR A 722 19.67 15.76 24.89
N PRO A 723 20.02 17.02 25.21
CA PRO A 723 21.42 17.46 25.29
C PRO A 723 22.30 16.70 26.29
N ASN A 724 21.69 16.15 27.35
CA ASN A 724 22.38 15.36 28.38
C ASN A 724 22.05 13.88 28.19
N SER A 725 22.44 13.30 27.05
CA SER A 725 22.07 11.93 26.67
C SER A 725 22.34 10.91 27.77
N ALA A 726 21.40 9.99 27.97
CA ALA A 726 21.58 8.82 28.81
C ALA A 726 22.82 8.00 28.37
N PRO A 727 23.60 7.44 29.32
CA PRO A 727 24.76 6.60 29.03
C PRO A 727 24.41 5.15 28.64
N TYR A 728 23.12 4.84 28.52
CA TYR A 728 22.57 3.53 28.20
C TYR A 728 21.61 3.63 27.00
N PRO A 729 21.36 2.53 26.27
CA PRO A 729 20.40 2.53 25.17
C PRO A 729 18.99 2.90 25.63
N VAL A 730 18.33 3.77 24.87
CA VAL A 730 16.91 4.11 25.07
C VAL A 730 16.20 3.80 23.76
N LEU A 731 15.60 2.60 23.67
CA LEU A 731 14.81 2.23 22.50
C LEU A 731 13.63 3.19 22.39
N GLN A 732 13.45 3.80 21.21
CA GLN A 732 12.45 4.82 21.01
C GLN A 732 11.73 4.67 19.68
N ALA A 733 10.42 4.46 19.74
CA ALA A 733 9.58 4.60 18.56
C ALA A 733 9.28 6.09 18.33
N VAL A 734 9.52 6.59 17.11
CA VAL A 734 9.05 7.93 16.71
C VAL A 734 7.63 7.77 16.20
N LEU A 735 6.66 8.11 17.03
CA LEU A 735 5.25 7.80 16.82
C LEU A 735 4.64 8.68 15.72
N LEU A 736 4.72 9.99 15.92
CA LEU A 736 4.13 11.00 15.05
C LEU A 736 5.01 12.24 15.03
N ALA A 737 5.18 12.85 13.86
CA ALA A 737 5.82 14.14 13.71
C ALA A 737 4.98 15.01 12.77
N SER A 738 4.59 16.20 13.23
CA SER A 738 4.01 17.22 12.35
C SER A 738 5.14 18.11 11.82
N ARG A 739 5.30 18.15 10.49
CA ARG A 739 6.35 18.93 9.82
C ARG A 739 5.78 19.59 8.57
N ARG A 740 6.49 20.58 8.04
CA ARG A 740 6.19 21.10 6.69
C ARG A 740 6.91 20.23 5.65
N SER A 741 6.38 20.11 4.45
CA SER A 741 7.21 19.66 3.33
C SER A 741 8.37 20.64 3.10
N CYS A 742 9.48 20.16 2.55
CA CYS A 742 10.58 21.04 2.14
C CYS A 742 10.42 21.58 0.72
N HIS A 743 9.50 21.01 -0.05
CA HIS A 743 9.17 21.56 -1.35
C HIS A 743 8.64 22.98 -1.12
N GLY A 744 9.13 23.96 -1.88
CA GLY A 744 8.77 25.37 -1.66
C GLY A 744 7.26 25.65 -1.73
N GLU A 745 6.55 24.80 -2.48
CA GLU A 745 5.09 24.79 -2.63
C GLU A 745 4.40 23.59 -1.95
N GLY A 746 5.12 22.85 -1.11
CA GLY A 746 4.62 21.63 -0.46
C GLY A 746 3.66 21.90 0.70
N ASN A 747 2.83 20.90 1.01
CA ASN A 747 1.84 20.93 2.08
C ASN A 747 2.47 20.75 3.47
N TRP A 748 1.63 20.89 4.49
CA TRP A 748 1.95 20.45 5.85
C TRP A 748 1.58 18.98 6.04
N TYR A 749 2.40 18.27 6.81
CA TYR A 749 2.13 16.93 7.31
C TYR A 749 1.54 17.00 8.72
N LEU A 750 0.35 17.58 8.86
CA LEU A 750 -0.24 17.81 10.20
C LEU A 750 -0.79 16.54 10.82
N GLN A 751 -1.35 15.65 9.98
CA GLN A 751 -1.94 14.37 10.38
C GLN A 751 -3.01 14.53 11.48
N GLU A 752 -3.94 15.47 11.39
CA GLU A 752 -5.00 15.67 12.40
C GLU A 752 -5.85 14.41 12.64
N GLY A 753 -6.21 14.13 13.89
CA GLY A 753 -7.08 13.02 14.27
C GLY A 753 -6.40 11.91 15.06
N ASP A 754 -7.02 10.73 15.10
CA ASP A 754 -6.60 9.66 16.00
C ASP A 754 -5.50 8.77 15.38
N HIS A 755 -4.53 8.42 16.21
CA HIS A 755 -3.43 7.53 15.84
C HIS A 755 -3.22 6.45 16.90
N GLN A 756 -3.00 5.22 16.46
CA GLN A 756 -2.79 4.06 17.32
C GLN A 756 -1.50 3.32 16.96
N TYR A 757 -0.74 2.96 17.99
CA TYR A 757 0.54 2.27 17.86
C TYR A 757 0.59 1.09 18.82
N ARG A 758 1.31 0.04 18.43
CA ARG A 758 1.50 -1.17 19.25
C ARG A 758 2.96 -1.59 19.28
N PHE A 759 3.41 -2.04 20.46
CA PHE A 759 4.75 -2.53 20.72
C PHE A 759 4.67 -3.76 21.63
N SER A 760 5.55 -4.73 21.42
CA SER A 760 5.66 -5.91 22.27
C SER A 760 7.09 -6.07 22.77
N LEU A 761 7.23 -6.38 24.04
CA LEU A 761 8.50 -6.52 24.73
C LEU A 761 8.69 -7.95 25.21
N THR A 762 9.90 -8.47 25.03
CA THR A 762 10.33 -9.72 25.64
C THR A 762 11.82 -9.67 25.99
N SER A 763 12.17 -10.33 27.08
CA SER A 763 13.54 -10.47 27.59
C SER A 763 14.05 -11.88 27.40
N HIS A 764 15.34 -12.00 27.12
CA HIS A 764 15.98 -13.25 26.75
C HIS A 764 17.46 -13.26 27.14
N ALA A 765 18.16 -14.38 26.91
CA ALA A 765 19.60 -14.43 27.03
C ALA A 765 20.29 -13.42 26.08
N PRO A 766 21.47 -12.87 26.42
CA PRO A 766 22.19 -11.92 25.58
C PRO A 766 22.32 -12.37 24.11
N GLY A 767 22.14 -11.42 23.18
CA GLY A 767 22.17 -11.66 21.74
C GLY A 767 20.81 -11.46 21.08
N TRP A 768 20.75 -10.64 20.04
CA TRP A 768 19.53 -10.33 19.28
C TRP A 768 18.92 -11.60 18.64
N THR A 769 19.74 -12.61 18.35
CA THR A 769 19.32 -13.90 17.79
C THR A 769 18.31 -14.65 18.67
N ASN A 770 18.23 -14.32 19.97
CA ASN A 770 17.29 -14.95 20.89
C ASN A 770 15.91 -14.24 20.92
N GLY A 771 15.79 -13.06 20.30
CA GLY A 771 14.59 -12.22 20.37
C GLY A 771 13.87 -11.96 19.04
N TYR A 772 14.56 -12.09 17.89
CA TYR A 772 14.00 -11.67 16.60
C TYR A 772 12.69 -12.37 16.24
N LYS A 773 12.54 -13.67 16.55
CA LYS A 773 11.30 -14.40 16.27
C LYS A 773 10.11 -13.77 17.00
N SER A 774 10.29 -13.41 18.27
CA SER A 774 9.24 -12.73 19.06
C SER A 774 8.89 -11.37 18.46
N GLY A 775 9.89 -10.61 18.01
CA GLY A 775 9.71 -9.34 17.33
C GLY A 775 8.88 -9.45 16.04
N ILE A 776 9.25 -10.38 15.14
CA ILE A 776 8.52 -10.62 13.88
C ILE A 776 7.11 -11.16 14.14
N GLN A 777 6.94 -12.10 15.08
CA GLN A 777 5.65 -12.69 15.42
C GLN A 777 4.67 -11.66 15.99
N ALA A 778 5.14 -10.69 16.77
CA ALA A 778 4.29 -9.66 17.35
C ALA A 778 3.63 -8.77 16.29
N ASN A 779 4.28 -8.58 15.14
CA ASN A 779 3.71 -7.84 14.01
C ASN A 779 2.93 -8.75 13.04
N THR A 780 3.24 -10.04 12.96
CA THR A 780 2.55 -10.99 12.08
C THR A 780 1.55 -11.85 12.87
N PRO A 781 0.24 -11.55 12.89
CA PRO A 781 -0.74 -12.30 13.68
C PRO A 781 -0.96 -13.74 13.17
N LEU A 782 -1.58 -14.58 14.00
CA LEU A 782 -2.21 -15.83 13.56
C LEU A 782 -3.59 -15.55 12.98
N PHE A 783 -4.02 -16.31 11.97
CA PHE A 783 -5.27 -16.07 11.25
C PHE A 783 -6.32 -17.15 11.58
N PRO A 784 -7.37 -16.85 12.36
CA PRO A 784 -8.43 -17.81 12.65
C PRO A 784 -9.52 -17.84 11.58
N VAL A 785 -10.03 -19.04 11.29
CA VAL A 785 -11.29 -19.27 10.56
C VAL A 785 -12.26 -19.99 11.50
N LEU A 786 -13.39 -19.37 11.79
CA LEU A 786 -14.42 -19.90 12.69
C LEU A 786 -15.53 -20.60 11.91
N GLY A 787 -15.93 -21.79 12.34
CA GLY A 787 -17.16 -22.44 11.89
C GLY A 787 -17.14 -22.98 10.47
N ALA A 788 -15.95 -23.13 9.86
CA ALA A 788 -15.83 -23.76 8.55
C ALA A 788 -16.48 -25.14 8.54
N ARG A 789 -17.38 -25.37 7.59
CA ARG A 789 -18.03 -26.67 7.39
C ARG A 789 -17.19 -27.50 6.42
N PRO A 790 -16.84 -28.75 6.74
CA PRO A 790 -16.16 -29.63 5.81
C PRO A 790 -16.98 -29.80 4.53
N ALA A 791 -16.37 -29.57 3.38
CA ALA A 791 -16.94 -29.90 2.09
C ALA A 791 -17.05 -31.42 1.90
N ASN A 792 -17.89 -31.85 0.96
CA ASN A 792 -17.99 -33.27 0.60
C ASN A 792 -16.61 -33.80 0.15
N GLY A 793 -16.05 -34.75 0.89
CA GLY A 793 -14.73 -35.32 0.59
C GLY A 793 -13.55 -34.63 1.26
N ALA A 794 -13.76 -33.76 2.26
CA ALA A 794 -12.70 -33.23 3.11
C ALA A 794 -11.88 -34.36 3.75
N ASP A 795 -10.55 -34.32 3.59
CA ASP A 795 -9.62 -35.38 4.02
C ASP A 795 -8.36 -34.83 4.72
N LEU A 796 -8.26 -33.50 4.91
CA LEU A 796 -7.11 -32.93 5.58
C LEU A 796 -7.20 -33.12 7.10
N PRO A 797 -6.08 -33.48 7.76
CA PRO A 797 -6.06 -33.68 9.21
C PRO A 797 -6.32 -32.37 9.98
N GLU A 798 -6.66 -32.49 11.26
CA GLU A 798 -6.86 -31.36 12.19
C GLU A 798 -5.59 -30.52 12.43
N GLU A 799 -4.41 -30.96 12.01
CA GLU A 799 -3.16 -30.18 12.05
C GLU A 799 -2.32 -30.52 10.82
N LYS A 800 -1.82 -29.50 10.10
CA LYS A 800 -0.97 -29.70 8.93
C LYS A 800 -0.01 -28.54 8.72
N SER A 801 1.22 -28.86 8.33
CA SER A 801 2.15 -27.93 7.70
C SER A 801 2.25 -28.28 6.21
N PHE A 802 2.12 -27.28 5.34
CA PHE A 802 2.21 -27.48 3.89
C PHE A 802 3.66 -27.52 3.43
N PHE A 803 4.51 -26.72 4.07
CA PHE A 803 5.94 -26.63 3.83
C PHE A 803 6.67 -26.44 5.15
N GLY A 804 7.85 -27.06 5.31
CA GLY A 804 8.63 -26.95 6.54
C GLY A 804 10.11 -26.77 6.26
N ILE A 805 10.80 -26.03 7.13
CA ILE A 805 12.23 -25.74 7.05
C ILE A 805 12.93 -26.29 8.30
N SER A 806 14.06 -27.00 8.11
CA SER A 806 14.78 -27.63 9.23
C SER A 806 15.74 -26.70 9.98
N ALA A 807 16.25 -25.66 9.31
CA ALA A 807 17.29 -24.79 9.85
C ALA A 807 16.66 -23.60 10.60
N PRO A 808 17.01 -23.35 11.87
CA PRO A 808 16.32 -22.37 12.71
C PRO A 808 16.58 -20.91 12.32
N ASN A 809 17.69 -20.63 11.64
CA ASN A 809 18.13 -19.32 11.15
C ASN A 809 17.65 -19.01 9.72
N VAL A 810 17.05 -19.98 9.02
CA VAL A 810 16.56 -19.81 7.66
C VAL A 810 15.06 -19.59 7.68
N LEU A 811 14.63 -18.50 7.07
CA LEU A 811 13.24 -18.09 7.00
C LEU A 811 12.71 -18.23 5.58
N VAL A 812 11.45 -18.61 5.44
CA VAL A 812 10.71 -18.55 4.16
C VAL A 812 10.07 -17.18 4.05
N SER A 813 10.40 -16.41 3.01
CA SER A 813 9.81 -15.08 2.78
C SER A 813 8.50 -15.17 1.99
N THR A 814 8.41 -16.07 1.01
CA THR A 814 7.16 -16.37 0.28
C THR A 814 7.18 -17.78 -0.31
N ILE A 815 5.98 -18.31 -0.55
CA ILE A 815 5.71 -19.47 -1.40
C ILE A 815 4.59 -19.06 -2.36
N LYS A 816 4.84 -19.05 -3.66
CA LYS A 816 3.88 -18.55 -4.65
C LYS A 816 3.80 -19.42 -5.88
N LYS A 817 2.72 -19.35 -6.65
CA LYS A 817 2.71 -19.82 -8.05
C LYS A 817 3.77 -19.06 -8.85
N CYS A 818 4.52 -19.73 -9.72
CA CYS A 818 5.39 -19.05 -10.69
C CYS A 818 4.57 -18.18 -11.65
N ASP A 819 5.12 -17.03 -12.05
CA ASP A 819 4.36 -16.09 -12.92
C ASP A 819 4.13 -16.64 -14.33
N ASP A 820 5.02 -17.52 -14.79
CA ASP A 820 5.07 -17.95 -16.20
C ASP A 820 4.56 -19.38 -16.43
N ASP A 821 4.41 -20.18 -15.36
CA ASP A 821 3.90 -21.55 -15.44
C ASP A 821 3.27 -22.02 -14.10
N ASP A 822 2.82 -23.27 -14.05
CA ASP A 822 2.15 -23.89 -12.89
C ASP A 822 3.12 -24.56 -11.89
N SER A 823 4.38 -24.14 -11.89
CA SER A 823 5.31 -24.50 -10.81
C SER A 823 5.16 -23.57 -9.61
N VAL A 824 5.85 -23.89 -8.53
CA VAL A 824 5.83 -23.16 -7.26
C VAL A 824 7.19 -22.56 -6.99
N ILE A 825 7.22 -21.28 -6.65
CA ILE A 825 8.41 -20.57 -6.19
C ILE A 825 8.45 -20.59 -4.67
N VAL A 826 9.61 -20.93 -4.11
CA VAL A 826 9.91 -20.82 -2.68
C VAL A 826 11.13 -19.95 -2.53
N ARG A 827 11.04 -18.90 -1.70
CA ARG A 827 12.18 -18.04 -1.39
C ARG A 827 12.60 -18.16 0.07
N LEU A 828 13.89 -18.36 0.27
CA LEU A 828 14.52 -18.60 1.56
C LEU A 828 15.57 -17.53 1.82
N TYR A 829 15.74 -17.10 3.06
CA TYR A 829 16.88 -16.27 3.45
C TYR A 829 17.44 -16.64 4.81
N ASP A 830 18.75 -16.48 4.98
CA ASP A 830 19.41 -16.57 6.29
C ASP A 830 19.40 -15.19 6.98
N ILE A 831 18.84 -15.16 8.19
CA ILE A 831 18.77 -13.94 9.00
C ILE A 831 19.99 -13.77 9.93
N GLU A 832 20.68 -14.86 10.29
CA GLU A 832 21.72 -14.85 11.35
C GLU A 832 23.16 -14.67 10.85
N GLY A 833 23.38 -14.64 9.53
CA GLY A 833 24.72 -14.58 8.95
C GLY A 833 25.48 -15.89 9.09
N LYS A 834 24.79 -17.02 8.98
CA LYS A 834 25.34 -18.37 9.17
C LYS A 834 24.95 -19.29 8.01
N ASP A 835 25.96 -19.95 7.44
CA ASP A 835 25.76 -21.09 6.54
C ASP A 835 24.88 -22.16 7.21
N ALA A 836 23.94 -22.73 6.46
CA ALA A 836 23.03 -23.76 6.95
C ALA A 836 22.82 -24.88 5.92
N GLU A 837 22.75 -26.12 6.43
CA GLU A 837 22.19 -27.25 5.68
C GLU A 837 20.68 -27.29 5.91
N VAL A 838 19.92 -27.19 4.83
CA VAL A 838 18.48 -26.96 4.86
C VAL A 838 17.76 -28.17 4.24
N ASP A 839 16.82 -28.74 4.98
CA ASP A 839 15.82 -29.68 4.46
C ASP A 839 14.49 -28.92 4.32
N LEU A 840 14.12 -28.58 3.08
CA LEU A 840 12.82 -28.02 2.75
C LEU A 840 11.86 -29.19 2.46
N THR A 841 10.89 -29.36 3.32
CA THR A 841 9.84 -30.39 3.21
C THR A 841 8.59 -29.82 2.56
N SER A 842 7.87 -30.65 1.80
CA SER A 842 6.58 -30.30 1.19
C SER A 842 5.56 -31.40 1.43
N ALA A 843 4.32 -31.01 1.75
CA ALA A 843 3.19 -31.92 1.83
C ALA A 843 2.84 -32.56 0.47
N PHE A 844 3.21 -31.88 -0.61
CA PHE A 844 2.92 -32.23 -2.00
C PHE A 844 4.07 -33.02 -2.61
N ALA A 845 3.74 -33.98 -3.48
CA ALA A 845 4.78 -34.75 -4.16
C ALA A 845 5.46 -33.88 -5.22
N LEU A 846 6.79 -33.91 -5.29
CA LEU A 846 7.61 -33.14 -6.21
C LEU A 846 8.12 -34.03 -7.35
N ALA A 847 7.98 -33.56 -8.59
CA ALA A 847 8.54 -34.17 -9.79
C ALA A 847 9.99 -33.72 -10.01
N LYS A 848 10.27 -32.45 -9.77
CA LYS A 848 11.56 -31.79 -10.05
C LYS A 848 11.70 -30.56 -9.16
N VAL A 849 12.95 -30.16 -8.90
CA VAL A 849 13.30 -28.88 -8.27
C VAL A 849 14.45 -28.24 -9.03
N GLU A 850 14.42 -26.92 -9.18
CA GLU A 850 15.52 -26.12 -9.71
C GLU A 850 15.86 -24.98 -8.76
N HIS A 851 17.15 -24.67 -8.68
CA HIS A 851 17.62 -23.39 -8.18
C HIS A 851 17.48 -22.37 -9.31
N VAL A 852 16.73 -21.30 -9.07
CA VAL A 852 16.49 -20.21 -10.03
C VAL A 852 17.00 -18.89 -9.44
N ASN A 853 17.13 -17.88 -10.29
CA ASN A 853 17.47 -16.54 -9.86
C ASN A 853 16.26 -15.86 -9.15
N ILE A 854 16.45 -14.66 -8.57
CA ILE A 854 15.41 -13.99 -7.75
C ILE A 854 14.13 -13.69 -8.55
N ILE A 855 14.25 -13.50 -9.87
CA ILE A 855 13.15 -13.21 -10.81
C ILE A 855 12.61 -14.46 -11.53
N GLU A 856 12.94 -15.66 -11.03
CA GLU A 856 12.41 -16.98 -11.45
C GLU A 856 12.97 -17.51 -12.78
N GLU A 857 14.07 -16.94 -13.27
CA GLU A 857 14.74 -17.36 -14.49
C GLU A 857 15.99 -18.21 -14.20
N GLU A 858 16.57 -18.81 -15.25
CA GLU A 858 17.86 -19.53 -15.21
C GLU A 858 17.88 -20.68 -14.19
N GLY A 859 17.19 -21.77 -14.51
CA GLY A 859 17.09 -22.95 -13.64
C GLY A 859 18.28 -23.90 -13.70
N LYS A 860 18.82 -24.26 -12.53
CA LYS A 860 19.76 -25.37 -12.34
C LYS A 860 19.09 -26.50 -11.58
N PRO A 861 18.99 -27.73 -12.13
CA PRO A 861 18.37 -28.86 -11.43
C PRO A 861 19.02 -29.13 -10.08
N LEU A 862 18.19 -29.32 -9.05
CA LEU A 862 18.62 -29.77 -7.74
C LEU A 862 18.13 -31.21 -7.49
N PRO A 863 18.95 -32.06 -6.83
CA PRO A 863 18.48 -33.36 -6.38
C PRO A 863 17.31 -33.22 -5.41
N CYS A 864 16.15 -33.77 -5.76
CA CYS A 864 14.97 -33.76 -4.89
C CYS A 864 14.48 -35.18 -4.58
N ARG A 865 13.96 -35.37 -3.37
CA ARG A 865 13.17 -36.53 -2.98
C ARG A 865 11.70 -36.23 -3.28
N THR A 866 10.84 -37.24 -3.18
CA THR A 866 9.41 -37.08 -3.50
C THR A 866 8.71 -35.99 -2.69
N LYS A 867 9.13 -35.70 -1.45
CA LYS A 867 8.51 -34.70 -0.58
C LYS A 867 9.50 -33.78 0.13
N SER A 868 10.75 -33.76 -0.32
CA SER A 868 11.74 -32.87 0.27
C SER A 868 12.91 -32.57 -0.67
N VAL A 869 13.56 -31.44 -0.43
CA VAL A 869 14.79 -31.03 -1.11
C VAL A 869 15.81 -30.63 -0.05
N LYS A 870 17.06 -31.08 -0.24
CA LYS A 870 18.19 -30.65 0.57
C LYS A 870 19.00 -29.63 -0.20
N LEU A 871 19.35 -28.54 0.45
CA LEU A 871 20.23 -27.52 -0.10
C LEU A 871 21.13 -26.94 0.99
N ARG A 872 22.31 -26.48 0.59
CA ARG A 872 23.15 -25.64 1.42
C ARG A 872 22.82 -24.19 1.13
N LEU A 873 22.48 -23.43 2.16
CA LEU A 873 22.24 -21.99 2.08
C LEU A 873 23.43 -21.28 2.73
N GLY A 874 24.02 -20.30 2.04
CA GLY A 874 25.14 -19.52 2.57
C GLY A 874 24.70 -18.50 3.62
N HIS A 875 25.65 -17.98 4.40
CA HIS A 875 25.44 -16.84 5.29
C HIS A 875 24.83 -15.65 4.54
N HIS A 876 23.83 -15.01 5.15
CA HIS A 876 23.08 -13.88 4.62
C HIS A 876 22.41 -14.11 3.24
N ALA A 877 22.42 -15.34 2.73
CA ALA A 877 22.02 -15.62 1.37
C ALA A 877 20.48 -15.62 1.23
N ILE A 878 19.98 -15.05 0.13
CA ILE A 878 18.60 -15.10 -0.35
C ILE A 878 18.56 -16.07 -1.53
N GLU A 879 17.91 -17.22 -1.38
CA GLU A 879 17.86 -18.26 -2.42
C GLU A 879 16.44 -18.53 -2.91
N THR A 880 16.32 -18.83 -4.20
CA THR A 880 15.02 -19.03 -4.86
C THR A 880 14.96 -20.40 -5.50
N LEU A 881 13.94 -21.17 -5.15
CA LEU A 881 13.71 -22.50 -5.67
C LEU A 881 12.44 -22.52 -6.49
N LYS A 882 12.47 -23.22 -7.62
CA LYS A 882 11.31 -23.55 -8.44
C LYS A 882 11.00 -25.03 -8.25
N LEU A 883 9.81 -25.35 -7.73
CA LEU A 883 9.35 -26.70 -7.44
C LEU A 883 8.27 -27.08 -8.45
N TRP A 884 8.38 -28.26 -9.06
CA TRP A 884 7.31 -28.82 -9.90
C TRP A 884 6.54 -29.87 -9.10
N PRO A 885 5.30 -29.60 -8.69
CA PRO A 885 4.44 -30.62 -8.09
C PRO A 885 4.13 -31.73 -9.10
N LYS A 886 4.00 -32.97 -8.63
CA LYS A 886 3.41 -34.05 -9.41
C LYS A 886 1.91 -33.81 -9.47
N GLN A 887 1.34 -33.69 -10.66
CA GLN A 887 -0.11 -33.67 -10.82
C GLN A 887 -0.68 -34.98 -10.25
N GLY A 888 -1.60 -34.86 -9.28
CA GLY A 888 -2.37 -35.99 -8.79
C GLY A 888 -3.21 -36.58 -9.93
N ARG A 889 -3.47 -37.90 -9.89
CA ARG A 889 -4.46 -38.51 -10.79
C ARG A 889 -5.77 -37.74 -10.63
N SER A 890 -6.24 -37.09 -11.69
CA SER A 890 -7.59 -36.56 -11.72
C SER A 890 -8.54 -37.71 -11.42
N GLN A 891 -9.45 -37.51 -10.46
CA GLN A 891 -10.71 -38.23 -10.55
C GLN A 891 -11.36 -37.74 -11.84
N SER A 892 -11.54 -38.66 -12.77
CA SER A 892 -12.31 -38.44 -13.98
C SER A 892 -13.76 -38.12 -13.59
N SER A 893 -14.08 -36.84 -13.38
CA SER A 893 -15.42 -36.39 -13.71
C SER A 893 -15.47 -36.28 -15.23
N SER A 894 -16.32 -37.09 -15.83
CA SER A 894 -16.67 -36.98 -17.24
C SER A 894 -17.15 -35.56 -17.50
N GLY A 895 -16.29 -34.73 -18.09
CA GLY A 895 -16.69 -33.45 -18.64
C GLY A 895 -17.66 -33.70 -19.78
N GLU A 896 -18.96 -33.59 -19.49
CA GLU A 896 -19.86 -33.06 -20.51
C GLU A 896 -19.35 -31.66 -20.82
N ALA A 897 -18.94 -31.46 -22.08
CA ALA A 897 -18.61 -30.15 -22.60
C ALA A 897 -19.84 -29.26 -22.38
N ILE A 898 -19.74 -28.36 -21.40
CA ILE A 898 -20.76 -27.34 -21.20
C ILE A 898 -20.65 -26.42 -22.41
N THR A 899 -21.64 -26.56 -23.30
CA THR A 899 -21.90 -25.69 -24.45
C THR A 899 -21.83 -24.22 -24.03
N PRO A 900 -21.30 -23.29 -24.85
CA PRO A 900 -21.21 -21.88 -24.49
C PRO A 900 -22.57 -21.36 -24.01
N ALA A 901 -22.58 -20.76 -22.82
CA ALA A 901 -23.74 -20.10 -22.25
C ALA A 901 -24.29 -19.07 -23.24
N ARG A 902 -25.61 -19.02 -23.37
CA ARG A 902 -26.31 -18.06 -24.25
C ARG A 902 -25.97 -16.63 -23.84
N GLU A 903 -25.76 -15.78 -24.84
CA GLU A 903 -25.68 -14.31 -24.72
C GLU A 903 -27.02 -13.75 -24.22
N SER A 904 -27.28 -13.77 -22.92
CA SER A 904 -28.50 -13.19 -22.36
C SER A 904 -28.25 -12.60 -20.98
N ASN A 905 -28.93 -11.48 -20.70
CA ASN A 905 -28.93 -10.79 -19.42
C ASN A 905 -29.98 -11.32 -18.43
N PHE A 906 -30.70 -12.39 -18.79
CA PHE A 906 -31.58 -13.13 -17.89
C PHE A 906 -31.74 -14.58 -18.38
N VAL A 907 -32.04 -15.51 -17.46
CA VAL A 907 -32.33 -16.91 -17.79
C VAL A 907 -33.48 -17.41 -16.92
N LEU A 908 -34.39 -18.18 -17.52
CA LEU A 908 -35.43 -18.92 -16.79
C LEU A 908 -34.87 -20.25 -16.31
N ILE A 909 -34.94 -20.50 -14.99
CA ILE A 909 -34.50 -21.73 -14.35
C ILE A 909 -35.72 -22.64 -14.11
N PRO A 910 -35.80 -23.83 -14.73
CA PRO A 910 -36.89 -24.78 -14.48
C PRO A 910 -36.88 -25.32 -13.04
N SER A 911 -38.07 -25.61 -12.50
CA SER A 911 -38.20 -26.26 -11.19
C SER A 911 -37.50 -27.63 -11.17
N GLY A 912 -36.66 -27.86 -10.15
CA GLY A 912 -35.94 -29.12 -9.94
C GLY A 912 -34.57 -29.23 -10.63
N GLU A 913 -34.03 -28.13 -11.18
CA GLU A 913 -32.68 -28.10 -11.73
C GLU A 913 -31.60 -28.28 -10.61
N PRO A 914 -30.52 -29.07 -10.84
CA PRO A 914 -29.48 -29.27 -9.83
C PRO A 914 -28.81 -27.96 -9.41
N VAL A 915 -28.50 -27.81 -8.12
CA VAL A 915 -27.92 -26.60 -7.54
C VAL A 915 -26.64 -26.18 -8.27
N GLU A 916 -25.79 -27.15 -8.65
CA GLU A 916 -24.54 -26.88 -9.36
C GLU A 916 -24.78 -26.20 -10.72
N LYS A 917 -25.87 -26.57 -11.40
CA LYS A 917 -26.25 -26.00 -12.69
C LYS A 917 -26.92 -24.63 -12.54
N VAL A 918 -27.68 -24.43 -11.46
CA VAL A 918 -28.23 -23.12 -11.07
C VAL A 918 -27.09 -22.14 -10.80
N VAL A 919 -26.11 -22.54 -9.97
CA VAL A 919 -24.92 -21.73 -9.65
C VAL A 919 -24.10 -21.44 -10.90
N TYR A 920 -23.83 -22.46 -11.73
CA TYR A 920 -23.12 -22.27 -12.99
C TYR A 920 -23.83 -21.25 -13.90
N THR A 921 -25.16 -21.37 -14.03
CA THR A 921 -25.96 -20.46 -14.87
C THR A 921 -25.92 -19.04 -14.31
N ALA A 922 -26.09 -18.86 -13.00
CA ALA A 922 -26.03 -17.55 -12.36
C ALA A 922 -24.66 -16.87 -12.55
N ALA A 923 -23.56 -17.63 -12.44
CA ALA A 923 -22.21 -17.11 -12.64
C ALA A 923 -21.88 -16.68 -14.08
N HIS A 924 -22.70 -17.04 -15.07
CA HIS A 924 -22.45 -16.78 -16.49
C HIS A 924 -23.50 -15.88 -17.16
N ILE A 925 -24.38 -15.23 -16.38
CA ILE A 925 -25.27 -14.18 -16.90
C ILE A 925 -24.45 -12.90 -17.07
N ILE A 926 -24.56 -12.27 -18.24
CA ILE A 926 -23.82 -11.03 -18.59
C ILE A 926 -24.77 -9.83 -18.68
N PRO A 927 -24.33 -8.60 -18.34
CA PRO A 927 -25.18 -7.43 -18.44
C PRO A 927 -25.60 -7.15 -19.89
N SER A 928 -26.77 -6.52 -20.06
CA SER A 928 -27.16 -5.96 -21.36
C SER A 928 -26.22 -4.82 -21.79
N PRO A 929 -26.14 -4.48 -23.08
CA PRO A 929 -25.34 -3.34 -23.54
C PRO A 929 -25.67 -2.02 -22.84
N ASN A 930 -26.94 -1.78 -22.49
CA ASN A 930 -27.36 -0.58 -21.76
C ASN A 930 -26.86 -0.60 -20.31
N GLN A 931 -26.95 -1.75 -19.62
CA GLN A 931 -26.41 -1.92 -18.26
C GLN A 931 -24.88 -1.76 -18.23
N LEU A 932 -24.18 -2.33 -19.22
CA LEU A 932 -22.73 -2.18 -19.35
C LEU A 932 -22.33 -0.72 -19.60
N ALA A 933 -22.99 -0.05 -20.55
CA ALA A 933 -22.74 1.36 -20.84
C ALA A 933 -23.09 2.29 -19.66
N TRP A 934 -24.00 1.85 -18.78
CA TRP A 934 -24.26 2.54 -17.52
C TRP A 934 -23.14 2.29 -16.51
N GLN A 935 -22.70 1.05 -16.34
CA GLN A 935 -21.64 0.66 -15.41
C GLN A 935 -20.31 1.37 -15.73
N GLU A 936 -19.96 1.50 -17.01
CA GLU A 936 -18.78 2.22 -17.50
C GLU A 936 -18.79 3.72 -17.19
N MET A 937 -19.94 4.26 -16.74
CA MET A 937 -19.98 5.64 -16.28
C MET A 937 -19.24 5.82 -14.96
N GLU A 938 -19.23 4.82 -14.08
CA GLU A 938 -18.56 4.74 -12.76
C GLU A 938 -19.00 5.80 -11.73
N PHE A 939 -19.20 7.06 -12.15
CA PHE A 939 -19.48 8.18 -11.27
C PHE A 939 -20.55 9.12 -11.85
N ILE A 940 -21.69 9.21 -11.13
CA ILE A 940 -22.91 9.95 -11.53
C ILE A 940 -23.49 10.71 -10.33
N ALA A 941 -24.26 11.78 -10.58
CA ALA A 941 -24.90 12.59 -9.54
C ALA A 941 -26.41 12.39 -9.49
N PHE A 942 -26.94 12.44 -8.27
CA PHE A 942 -28.37 12.56 -8.00
C PHE A 942 -28.62 13.88 -7.26
N ALA A 943 -29.48 14.74 -7.80
CA ALA A 943 -29.86 16.00 -7.18
C ALA A 943 -31.31 15.93 -6.68
N HIS A 944 -31.47 15.81 -5.36
CA HIS A 944 -32.77 15.97 -4.70
C HIS A 944 -33.06 17.48 -4.53
N PHE A 945 -33.91 18.02 -5.40
CA PHE A 945 -34.33 19.41 -5.39
C PHE A 945 -35.81 19.47 -5.73
N GLY A 946 -36.65 20.14 -4.92
CA GLY A 946 -38.09 20.17 -5.18
C GLY A 946 -38.87 20.96 -4.14
N MET A 947 -40.19 20.73 -4.04
CA MET A 947 -41.05 21.41 -3.05
C MET A 947 -40.52 21.26 -1.62
N ASN A 948 -40.03 20.07 -1.28
CA ASN A 948 -39.45 19.74 0.01
C ASN A 948 -38.27 20.62 0.43
N THR A 949 -37.51 21.15 -0.54
CA THR A 949 -36.43 22.13 -0.29
C THR A 949 -36.96 23.42 0.32
N PHE A 950 -38.19 23.81 0.03
CA PHE A 950 -38.82 25.05 0.52
C PHE A 950 -39.65 24.84 1.79
N THR A 951 -40.03 23.60 2.08
CA THR A 951 -40.82 23.26 3.27
C THR A 951 -39.98 22.71 4.42
N ASP A 952 -38.69 22.43 4.19
CA ASP A 952 -37.77 21.83 5.17
C ASP A 952 -38.33 20.50 5.72
N ARG A 953 -38.80 19.64 4.82
CA ARG A 953 -39.42 18.34 5.13
C ARG A 953 -38.77 17.24 4.33
N GLU A 954 -38.61 16.09 4.97
CA GLU A 954 -38.16 14.86 4.31
C GLU A 954 -39.21 14.35 3.32
N TRP A 955 -40.47 14.19 3.76
CA TRP A 955 -41.61 13.86 2.91
C TRP A 955 -42.68 14.96 2.95
N GLY A 956 -43.06 15.50 1.80
CA GLY A 956 -44.14 16.47 1.68
C GLY A 956 -45.52 15.81 1.73
N GLU A 957 -46.54 16.57 2.10
CA GLU A 957 -47.89 16.09 2.43
C GLU A 957 -48.81 15.93 1.21
N GLY A 958 -48.46 16.54 0.07
CA GLY A 958 -49.28 16.65 -1.14
C GLY A 958 -50.30 17.79 -1.08
N THR A 959 -50.24 18.61 -0.02
CA THR A 959 -51.16 19.75 0.21
C THR A 959 -50.43 21.10 0.17
N GLU A 960 -49.14 21.09 -0.14
CA GLU A 960 -48.31 22.27 -0.27
C GLU A 960 -48.87 23.23 -1.31
N SER A 961 -48.79 24.53 -1.05
CA SER A 961 -49.15 25.53 -2.05
C SER A 961 -48.02 25.63 -3.10
N PRO A 962 -48.31 25.53 -4.41
CA PRO A 962 -47.34 25.83 -5.47
C PRO A 962 -46.63 27.19 -5.31
N SER A 963 -47.25 28.14 -4.58
CA SER A 963 -46.67 29.44 -4.31
C SER A 963 -45.39 29.42 -3.47
N LEU A 964 -45.12 28.33 -2.76
CA LEU A 964 -43.91 28.16 -1.95
C LEU A 964 -42.66 27.91 -2.79
N PHE A 965 -42.82 27.37 -4.00
CA PHE A 965 -41.70 27.08 -4.88
C PHE A 965 -41.26 28.35 -5.63
N ASN A 966 -40.13 28.94 -5.24
CA ASN A 966 -39.59 30.13 -5.88
C ASN A 966 -38.06 30.26 -5.81
N PRO A 967 -37.29 29.39 -6.48
CA PRO A 967 -35.83 29.47 -6.44
C PRO A 967 -35.31 30.63 -7.32
N THR A 968 -35.15 31.81 -6.74
CA THR A 968 -34.73 33.02 -7.47
C THR A 968 -33.31 32.94 -8.03
N ASP A 969 -32.45 32.13 -7.40
CA ASP A 969 -31.03 32.00 -7.74
C ASP A 969 -30.70 30.66 -8.43
N PHE A 970 -31.70 29.96 -8.98
CA PHE A 970 -31.48 28.69 -9.67
C PHE A 970 -30.63 28.85 -10.94
N ASP A 971 -29.52 28.11 -11.02
CA ASP A 971 -28.63 28.03 -12.18
C ASP A 971 -28.19 26.59 -12.46
N ALA A 972 -28.88 25.93 -13.39
CA ALA A 972 -28.55 24.58 -13.82
C ALA A 972 -27.18 24.46 -14.51
N ARG A 973 -26.69 25.52 -15.16
CA ARG A 973 -25.36 25.51 -15.81
C ARG A 973 -24.25 25.53 -14.76
N GLN A 974 -24.48 26.20 -13.64
CA GLN A 974 -23.56 26.14 -12.51
C GLN A 974 -23.45 24.71 -11.96
N TRP A 975 -24.57 23.97 -11.84
CA TRP A 975 -24.56 22.56 -11.43
C TRP A 975 -23.79 21.70 -12.43
N ALA A 976 -24.15 21.78 -13.71
CA ALA A 976 -23.52 20.96 -14.76
C ALA A 976 -22.01 21.20 -14.87
N ARG A 977 -21.56 22.46 -14.77
CA ARG A 977 -20.13 22.80 -14.77
C ARG A 977 -19.39 22.15 -13.60
N VAL A 978 -19.89 22.31 -12.37
CA VAL A 978 -19.24 21.74 -11.17
C VAL A 978 -19.19 20.22 -11.26
N LEU A 979 -20.27 19.58 -11.70
CA LEU A 979 -20.32 18.13 -11.84
C LEU A 979 -19.34 17.62 -12.91
N LYS A 980 -19.24 18.33 -14.04
CA LYS A 980 -18.29 18.00 -15.10
C LYS A 980 -16.84 18.16 -14.64
N GLU A 981 -16.53 19.26 -13.94
CA GLU A 981 -15.20 19.51 -13.35
C GLU A 981 -14.83 18.46 -12.29
N ALA A 982 -15.82 17.93 -11.58
CA ALA A 982 -15.65 16.83 -10.62
C ALA A 982 -15.56 15.43 -11.27
N GLY A 983 -15.64 15.33 -12.61
CA GLY A 983 -15.47 14.08 -13.35
C GLY A 983 -16.73 13.20 -13.48
N LEU A 984 -17.90 13.70 -13.06
CA LEU A 984 -19.15 12.95 -13.20
C LEU A 984 -19.61 12.91 -14.66
N LYS A 985 -20.31 11.84 -15.04
CA LYS A 985 -20.75 11.60 -16.42
C LYS A 985 -22.26 11.72 -16.64
N MET A 986 -23.06 11.78 -15.58
CA MET A 986 -24.52 11.93 -15.63
C MET A 986 -25.07 12.70 -14.42
N LEU A 987 -26.16 13.44 -14.62
CA LEU A 987 -26.96 14.05 -13.55
C LEU A 987 -28.42 13.58 -13.63
N ILE A 988 -28.94 13.07 -12.52
CA ILE A 988 -30.35 12.71 -12.30
C ILE A 988 -31.00 13.80 -11.45
N VAL A 989 -32.17 14.29 -11.87
CA VAL A 989 -32.95 15.30 -11.11
C VAL A 989 -34.31 14.75 -10.68
N THR A 990 -34.73 15.08 -9.46
CA THR A 990 -36.06 14.76 -8.92
C THR A 990 -37.16 15.52 -9.63
N ALA A 991 -37.63 15.04 -10.79
CA ALA A 991 -38.67 15.70 -11.58
C ALA A 991 -39.99 15.82 -10.80
N LYS A 992 -40.35 14.79 -10.03
CA LYS A 992 -41.47 14.78 -9.07
C LYS A 992 -41.16 13.81 -7.92
N HIS A 993 -41.30 14.28 -6.68
CA HIS A 993 -41.18 13.48 -5.45
C HIS A 993 -42.57 13.10 -4.91
N HIS A 994 -42.64 12.45 -3.74
CA HIS A 994 -43.90 11.88 -3.21
C HIS A 994 -45.01 12.90 -2.93
N ASP A 995 -44.67 14.17 -2.72
CA ASP A 995 -45.63 15.27 -2.58
C ASP A 995 -46.41 15.55 -3.87
N GLY A 996 -45.96 15.05 -5.02
CA GLY A 996 -46.64 15.18 -6.31
C GLY A 996 -46.33 16.48 -7.06
N PHE A 997 -45.51 17.39 -6.50
CA PHE A 997 -45.18 18.64 -7.17
C PHE A 997 -44.25 18.41 -8.37
N CYS A 998 -44.71 18.74 -9.57
CA CYS A 998 -43.93 18.54 -10.80
C CYS A 998 -43.03 19.76 -11.08
N LEU A 999 -41.73 19.50 -11.30
CA LEU A 999 -40.73 20.53 -11.61
C LEU A 999 -40.70 21.00 -13.07
N TRP A 1000 -41.66 20.52 -13.85
CA TRP A 1000 -41.93 20.93 -15.22
C TRP A 1000 -43.39 21.35 -15.35
N PRO A 1001 -43.76 22.15 -16.38
CA PRO A 1001 -45.13 22.60 -16.58
C PRO A 1001 -46.02 21.46 -17.14
N SER A 1002 -46.29 20.46 -16.29
CA SER A 1002 -47.08 19.27 -16.65
C SER A 1002 -48.50 19.63 -17.06
N GLN A 1003 -49.03 18.98 -18.10
CA GLN A 1003 -50.43 19.14 -18.50
C GLN A 1003 -51.38 18.37 -17.57
N GLY A 1004 -50.87 17.36 -16.86
CA GLY A 1004 -51.67 16.47 -16.02
C GLY A 1004 -52.03 17.04 -14.64
N THR A 1005 -51.36 18.09 -14.16
CA THR A 1005 -51.62 18.66 -12.82
C THR A 1005 -51.33 20.16 -12.73
N GLU A 1006 -52.13 20.87 -11.93
CA GLU A 1006 -51.88 22.26 -11.53
C GLU A 1006 -50.86 22.36 -10.37
N HIS A 1007 -50.55 21.25 -9.70
CA HIS A 1007 -49.52 21.19 -8.66
C HIS A 1007 -48.14 21.01 -9.30
N SER A 1008 -47.70 22.06 -9.99
CA SER A 1008 -46.43 22.11 -10.70
C SER A 1008 -45.88 23.53 -10.77
N VAL A 1009 -44.65 23.68 -11.27
CA VAL A 1009 -43.98 24.97 -11.45
C VAL A 1009 -44.80 25.99 -12.24
N LYS A 1010 -45.74 25.57 -13.09
CA LYS A 1010 -46.61 26.48 -13.86
C LYS A 1010 -47.56 27.31 -12.98
N SER A 1011 -47.88 26.81 -11.78
CA SER A 1011 -48.72 27.47 -10.78
C SER A 1011 -47.90 28.18 -9.69
N SER A 1012 -46.57 28.18 -9.83
CA SER A 1012 -45.64 28.83 -8.89
C SER A 1012 -45.28 30.25 -9.36
N PRO A 1013 -44.85 31.15 -8.45
CA PRO A 1013 -44.33 32.47 -8.81
C PRO A 1013 -42.98 32.40 -9.55
N TRP A 1014 -42.30 31.25 -9.50
CA TRP A 1014 -41.00 31.08 -10.12
C TRP A 1014 -41.06 31.32 -11.62
N ARG A 1015 -40.21 32.24 -12.10
CA ARG A 1015 -40.21 32.75 -13.49
C ARG A 1015 -41.63 33.07 -14.01
N GLN A 1016 -42.49 33.60 -13.13
CA GLN A 1016 -43.89 33.94 -13.46
C GLN A 1016 -44.71 32.74 -13.99
N GLY A 1017 -44.50 31.54 -13.44
CA GLY A 1017 -45.17 30.31 -13.87
C GLY A 1017 -44.69 29.78 -15.22
N LYS A 1018 -43.59 30.30 -15.76
CA LYS A 1018 -42.98 29.86 -17.04
C LYS A 1018 -41.70 29.06 -16.85
N GLY A 1019 -41.30 28.80 -15.60
CA GLY A 1019 -40.10 28.02 -15.30
C GLY A 1019 -40.27 26.55 -15.62
N ASP A 1020 -39.16 25.90 -15.94
CA ASP A 1020 -39.08 24.46 -16.19
C ASP A 1020 -37.69 23.97 -15.76
N VAL A 1021 -37.60 23.47 -14.53
CA VAL A 1021 -36.33 23.00 -13.95
C VAL A 1021 -35.77 21.86 -14.79
N VAL A 1022 -36.64 20.92 -15.19
CA VAL A 1022 -36.24 19.73 -15.95
C VAL A 1022 -35.59 20.13 -17.27
N ARG A 1023 -36.15 21.12 -17.97
CA ARG A 1023 -35.57 21.67 -19.23
C ARG A 1023 -34.23 22.33 -19.00
N GLU A 1024 -34.14 23.21 -18.01
CA GLU A 1024 -32.91 23.94 -17.72
C GLU A 1024 -31.77 22.98 -17.35
N VAL A 1025 -32.05 21.92 -16.59
CA VAL A 1025 -31.07 20.88 -16.25
C VAL A 1025 -30.69 20.01 -17.45
N ALA A 1026 -31.67 19.54 -18.23
CA ALA A 1026 -31.40 18.72 -19.42
C ALA A 1026 -30.54 19.47 -20.45
N GLU A 1027 -30.84 20.75 -20.69
CA GLU A 1027 -30.06 21.60 -21.58
C GLU A 1027 -28.64 21.84 -21.05
N ALA A 1028 -28.49 22.13 -19.75
CA ALA A 1028 -27.19 22.32 -19.13
C ALA A 1028 -26.31 21.05 -19.18
N CYS A 1029 -26.89 19.87 -18.94
CA CYS A 1029 -26.19 18.59 -19.06
C CYS A 1029 -25.68 18.38 -20.49
N ARG A 1030 -26.54 18.61 -21.50
CA ARG A 1030 -26.17 18.48 -22.91
C ARG A 1030 -25.05 19.44 -23.30
N GLU A 1031 -25.11 20.70 -22.84
CA GLU A 1031 -24.05 21.69 -23.08
C GLU A 1031 -22.71 21.28 -22.44
N ALA A 1032 -22.74 20.67 -21.25
CA ALA A 1032 -21.55 20.23 -20.52
C ALA A 1032 -21.01 18.84 -20.96
N GLY A 1033 -21.72 18.14 -21.85
CA GLY A 1033 -21.39 16.77 -22.23
C GLY A 1033 -21.62 15.75 -21.11
N LEU A 1034 -22.63 15.98 -20.27
CA LEU A 1034 -23.15 15.06 -19.27
C LEU A 1034 -24.40 14.34 -19.83
N LYS A 1035 -24.57 13.06 -19.50
CA LYS A 1035 -25.88 12.41 -19.68
C LYS A 1035 -26.90 12.99 -18.69
N PHE A 1036 -28.18 12.86 -19.02
CA PHE A 1036 -29.28 13.35 -18.21
C PHE A 1036 -30.19 12.20 -17.78
N GLY A 1037 -30.59 12.16 -16.52
CA GLY A 1037 -31.54 11.20 -15.98
C GLY A 1037 -32.68 11.88 -15.22
N ILE A 1038 -33.78 11.15 -15.02
CA ILE A 1038 -34.94 11.65 -14.30
C ILE A 1038 -35.30 10.73 -13.14
N TYR A 1039 -35.69 11.33 -12.03
CA TYR A 1039 -36.38 10.65 -10.96
C TYR A 1039 -37.86 11.04 -11.00
N LEU A 1040 -38.74 10.03 -10.96
CA LEU A 1040 -40.18 10.20 -11.00
C LEU A 1040 -40.84 9.27 -9.98
N SER A 1041 -41.34 9.83 -8.88
CA SER A 1041 -42.04 9.06 -7.85
C SER A 1041 -43.39 8.52 -8.36
N PRO A 1042 -43.61 7.19 -8.32
CA PRO A 1042 -44.91 6.56 -8.55
C PRO A 1042 -45.90 6.81 -7.42
N TRP A 1043 -45.44 7.02 -6.18
CA TRP A 1043 -46.29 7.44 -5.08
C TRP A 1043 -46.57 8.94 -5.21
N ASP A 1044 -47.85 9.30 -5.28
CA ASP A 1044 -48.29 10.69 -5.45
C ASP A 1044 -49.36 11.02 -4.41
N ARG A 1045 -48.98 11.85 -3.43
CA ARG A 1045 -49.86 12.24 -2.32
C ARG A 1045 -50.84 13.35 -2.70
N HIS A 1046 -50.64 14.02 -3.83
CA HIS A 1046 -51.49 15.11 -4.31
C HIS A 1046 -52.59 14.60 -5.25
N GLU A 1047 -52.26 13.66 -6.13
CA GLU A 1047 -53.13 13.25 -7.24
C GLU A 1047 -54.43 12.56 -6.74
N PRO A 1048 -55.63 13.14 -7.03
CA PRO A 1048 -56.89 12.59 -6.54
C PRO A 1048 -57.17 11.16 -6.99
N THR A 1049 -56.73 10.79 -8.20
CA THR A 1049 -56.91 9.45 -8.77
C THR A 1049 -56.02 8.39 -8.12
N TYR A 1050 -55.04 8.76 -7.28
CA TYR A 1050 -54.22 7.79 -6.56
C TYR A 1050 -55.11 6.85 -5.71
N GLY A 1051 -54.98 5.54 -5.93
CA GLY A 1051 -55.85 4.48 -5.39
C GLY A 1051 -56.96 4.00 -6.33
N ASP A 1052 -57.32 4.77 -7.36
CA ASP A 1052 -58.12 4.31 -8.51
C ASP A 1052 -57.15 3.83 -9.61
N SER A 1053 -56.82 2.55 -9.54
CA SER A 1053 -55.65 2.02 -10.24
C SER A 1053 -55.66 2.26 -11.76
N PRO A 1054 -56.75 2.00 -12.51
CA PRO A 1054 -56.79 2.31 -13.94
C PRO A 1054 -56.58 3.79 -14.27
N ALA A 1055 -57.20 4.69 -13.51
CA ALA A 1055 -57.13 6.13 -13.76
C ALA A 1055 -55.74 6.69 -13.44
N TYR A 1056 -55.17 6.31 -12.30
CA TYR A 1056 -53.84 6.76 -11.90
C TYR A 1056 -52.73 6.20 -12.80
N ASN A 1057 -52.83 4.93 -13.20
CA ASN A 1057 -51.84 4.34 -14.13
C ASN A 1057 -51.80 5.11 -15.47
N GLU A 1058 -52.94 5.60 -15.96
CA GLU A 1058 -52.96 6.44 -17.17
C GLU A 1058 -52.38 7.84 -16.91
N HIS A 1059 -52.72 8.46 -15.77
CA HIS A 1059 -52.13 9.74 -15.36
C HIS A 1059 -50.60 9.66 -15.29
N PHE A 1060 -50.07 8.63 -14.63
CA PHE A 1060 -48.63 8.43 -14.48
C PHE A 1060 -47.93 8.18 -15.83
N ARG A 1061 -48.52 7.35 -16.70
CA ARG A 1061 -48.01 7.14 -18.07
C ARG A 1061 -47.99 8.43 -18.88
N SER A 1062 -48.98 9.31 -18.70
CA SER A 1062 -49.00 10.62 -19.36
C SER A 1062 -47.83 11.49 -18.90
N GLN A 1063 -47.58 11.60 -17.59
CA GLN A 1063 -46.43 12.34 -17.05
C GLN A 1063 -45.10 11.75 -17.51
N LEU A 1064 -44.97 10.42 -17.52
CA LEU A 1064 -43.78 9.74 -18.01
C LEU A 1064 -43.54 10.05 -19.50
N ARG A 1065 -44.58 10.03 -20.34
CA ARG A 1065 -44.45 10.45 -21.75
C ARG A 1065 -43.99 11.90 -21.88
N GLU A 1066 -44.55 12.83 -21.11
CA GLU A 1066 -44.11 14.23 -21.13
C GLU A 1066 -42.60 14.37 -20.87
N LEU A 1067 -42.08 13.67 -19.86
CA LEU A 1067 -40.66 13.71 -19.50
C LEU A 1067 -39.76 13.01 -20.53
N LEU A 1068 -40.22 11.90 -21.10
CA LEU A 1068 -39.41 11.11 -22.03
C LEU A 1068 -39.46 11.60 -23.47
N THR A 1069 -40.37 12.49 -23.86
CA THR A 1069 -40.41 13.02 -25.24
C THR A 1069 -39.96 14.47 -25.38
N ASN A 1070 -40.03 15.27 -24.32
CA ASN A 1070 -39.85 16.73 -24.44
C ASN A 1070 -38.46 17.25 -24.04
N TYR A 1071 -37.61 16.42 -23.44
CA TYR A 1071 -36.37 16.86 -22.77
C TYR A 1071 -35.07 16.30 -23.37
N GLY A 1072 -35.14 15.61 -24.52
CA GLY A 1072 -33.98 15.04 -25.20
C GLY A 1072 -33.70 13.58 -24.83
N GLU A 1073 -32.45 13.14 -24.93
CA GLU A 1073 -32.04 11.78 -24.57
C GLU A 1073 -31.98 11.63 -23.05
N VAL A 1074 -32.68 10.64 -22.51
CA VAL A 1074 -32.70 10.30 -21.09
C VAL A 1074 -31.91 9.00 -20.91
N GLY A 1075 -30.84 9.04 -20.11
CA GLY A 1075 -29.95 7.91 -19.85
C GLY A 1075 -30.47 6.98 -18.75
N GLU A 1076 -31.21 7.51 -17.78
CA GLU A 1076 -31.74 6.75 -16.65
C GLU A 1076 -33.12 7.26 -16.21
N VAL A 1077 -34.03 6.33 -15.91
CA VAL A 1077 -35.34 6.59 -15.30
C VAL A 1077 -35.36 5.92 -13.93
N TRP A 1078 -35.41 6.74 -12.87
CA TRP A 1078 -35.46 6.29 -11.49
C TRP A 1078 -36.89 6.31 -10.98
N PHE A 1079 -37.42 5.13 -10.65
CA PHE A 1079 -38.70 4.97 -9.97
C PHE A 1079 -38.47 4.67 -8.49
N ASP A 1080 -38.96 5.55 -7.63
CA ASP A 1080 -38.89 5.35 -6.18
C ASP A 1080 -39.86 4.25 -5.73
N GLY A 1081 -39.36 3.32 -4.92
CA GLY A 1081 -40.12 2.19 -4.37
C GLY A 1081 -40.83 2.48 -3.05
N ALA A 1082 -40.62 3.64 -2.43
CA ALA A 1082 -41.31 4.00 -1.20
C ALA A 1082 -42.83 4.12 -1.44
N CYS A 1083 -43.58 3.20 -0.82
CA CYS A 1083 -45.04 3.20 -0.83
C CYS A 1083 -45.53 3.18 0.61
N GLY A 1084 -45.64 4.37 1.22
CA GLY A 1084 -46.35 4.50 2.48
C GLY A 1084 -47.84 4.33 2.24
N GLU A 1085 -48.46 3.28 2.79
CA GLU A 1085 -49.88 3.34 3.14
C GLU A 1085 -50.01 4.45 4.20
N GLY A 1086 -50.09 5.70 3.74
CA GLY A 1086 -50.25 6.84 4.61
C GLY A 1086 -51.54 6.72 5.42
N PRO A 1087 -51.79 7.60 6.41
CA PRO A 1087 -53.03 7.61 7.19
C PRO A 1087 -54.33 7.72 6.36
N ASN A 1088 -54.24 7.98 5.05
CA ASN A 1088 -55.35 8.03 4.10
C ASN A 1088 -55.87 6.66 3.63
N GLY A 1089 -55.15 5.55 3.89
CA GLY A 1089 -55.59 4.18 3.62
C GLY A 1089 -55.78 3.78 2.15
N LYS A 1090 -55.25 4.57 1.19
CA LYS A 1090 -55.38 4.30 -0.25
C LYS A 1090 -54.32 3.30 -0.70
N ARG A 1091 -54.74 2.22 -1.38
CA ARG A 1091 -53.86 1.22 -1.98
C ARG A 1091 -53.85 1.35 -3.50
N GLN A 1092 -52.67 1.55 -4.09
CA GLN A 1092 -52.47 1.68 -5.53
C GLN A 1092 -51.88 0.40 -6.12
N GLU A 1093 -52.50 -0.13 -7.18
CA GLU A 1093 -51.94 -1.22 -7.98
C GLU A 1093 -51.28 -0.62 -9.23
N TYR A 1094 -49.95 -0.73 -9.30
CA TYR A 1094 -49.16 -0.18 -10.39
C TYR A 1094 -49.10 -1.15 -11.58
N ASP A 1095 -49.39 -0.64 -12.77
CA ASP A 1095 -49.20 -1.36 -14.04
C ASP A 1095 -47.74 -1.18 -14.53
N TRP A 1096 -46.79 -1.77 -13.79
CA TRP A 1096 -45.36 -1.69 -14.07
C TRP A 1096 -44.99 -2.08 -15.51
N PRO A 1097 -45.52 -3.18 -16.09
CA PRO A 1097 -45.22 -3.53 -17.48
C PRO A 1097 -45.62 -2.45 -18.48
N SER A 1098 -46.71 -1.70 -18.22
CA SER A 1098 -47.09 -0.57 -19.06
C SER A 1098 -46.14 0.64 -18.89
N TYR A 1099 -45.58 0.84 -17.70
CA TYR A 1099 -44.63 1.93 -17.43
C TYR A 1099 -43.30 1.66 -18.13
N TYR A 1100 -42.78 0.44 -18.00
CA TYR A 1100 -41.57 0.02 -18.70
C TYR A 1100 -41.74 0.16 -20.21
N ARG A 1101 -42.90 -0.22 -20.75
CA ARG A 1101 -43.21 -0.07 -22.17
C ARG A 1101 -43.11 1.38 -22.63
N VAL A 1102 -43.62 2.34 -21.87
CA VAL A 1102 -43.47 3.77 -22.19
C VAL A 1102 -42.00 4.17 -22.19
N VAL A 1103 -41.20 3.70 -21.22
CA VAL A 1103 -39.74 3.96 -21.22
C VAL A 1103 -39.08 3.38 -22.48
N ARG A 1104 -39.34 2.11 -22.82
CA ARG A 1104 -38.73 1.46 -23.98
C ARG A 1104 -39.18 2.07 -25.31
N GLU A 1105 -40.44 2.50 -25.42
CA GLU A 1105 -40.99 3.17 -26.61
C GLU A 1105 -40.37 4.54 -26.83
N CYS A 1106 -40.20 5.34 -25.76
CA CYS A 1106 -39.71 6.71 -25.88
C CYS A 1106 -38.17 6.80 -25.82
N GLN A 1107 -37.52 5.99 -24.98
CA GLN A 1107 -36.09 6.05 -24.65
C GLN A 1107 -35.50 4.63 -24.53
N PRO A 1108 -35.34 3.89 -25.65
CA PRO A 1108 -34.90 2.48 -25.64
C PRO A 1108 -33.48 2.24 -25.08
N LYS A 1109 -32.68 3.29 -24.93
CA LYS A 1109 -31.34 3.25 -24.33
C LYS A 1109 -31.33 3.58 -22.84
N ALA A 1110 -32.43 4.09 -22.29
CA ALA A 1110 -32.54 4.40 -20.88
C ALA A 1110 -32.55 3.10 -20.06
N VAL A 1111 -31.81 3.10 -18.96
CA VAL A 1111 -31.91 2.07 -17.92
C VAL A 1111 -32.93 2.50 -16.86
N ILE A 1112 -33.61 1.52 -16.26
CA ILE A 1112 -34.64 1.75 -15.24
C ILE A 1112 -34.10 1.32 -13.86
N PHE A 1113 -34.05 2.26 -12.93
CA PHE A 1113 -33.57 2.06 -11.56
C PHE A 1113 -34.71 2.02 -10.53
N GLY A 1114 -34.52 1.20 -9.48
CA GLY A 1114 -35.39 1.14 -8.30
C GLY A 1114 -36.52 0.13 -8.49
N MET A 1115 -37.64 0.58 -9.07
CA MET A 1115 -38.78 -0.29 -9.40
C MET A 1115 -38.71 -0.81 -10.84
N GLY A 1116 -37.53 -1.19 -11.33
CA GLY A 1116 -37.32 -1.65 -12.70
C GLY A 1116 -36.29 -2.77 -12.84
N PRO A 1117 -36.25 -3.43 -14.02
CA PRO A 1117 -35.45 -4.64 -14.22
C PRO A 1117 -33.97 -4.40 -14.52
N ASP A 1118 -33.54 -3.17 -14.79
CA ASP A 1118 -32.19 -2.92 -15.30
C ASP A 1118 -31.17 -2.67 -14.18
N LEU A 1119 -31.51 -1.82 -13.22
CA LEU A 1119 -30.62 -1.42 -12.14
C LEU A 1119 -31.34 -1.50 -10.79
N ARG A 1120 -30.58 -1.81 -9.75
CA ARG A 1120 -31.06 -1.93 -8.39
C ARG A 1120 -30.21 -1.13 -7.42
N TRP A 1121 -30.79 -0.83 -6.28
CA TRP A 1121 -30.08 -0.20 -5.18
C TRP A 1121 -29.09 -1.18 -4.54
N VAL A 1122 -27.83 -0.75 -4.44
CA VAL A 1122 -26.79 -1.39 -3.64
C VAL A 1122 -26.72 -0.68 -2.29
N GLY A 1123 -27.10 -1.38 -1.21
CA GLY A 1123 -27.10 -0.84 0.15
C GLY A 1123 -28.32 -0.04 0.62
N THR A 1124 -28.09 0.83 1.61
CA THR A 1124 -29.09 1.64 2.33
C THR A 1124 -28.82 3.15 2.22
N GLU A 1125 -29.80 4.00 2.55
CA GLU A 1125 -29.63 5.47 2.65
C GLU A 1125 -28.57 5.89 3.69
N THR A 1126 -28.24 5.00 4.62
CA THR A 1126 -27.19 5.20 5.63
C THR A 1126 -25.79 4.86 5.14
N GLY A 1127 -25.64 4.41 3.88
CA GLY A 1127 -24.34 4.19 3.23
C GLY A 1127 -23.71 2.82 3.44
N TYR A 1128 -24.50 1.80 3.83
CA TYR A 1128 -24.00 0.42 4.04
C TYR A 1128 -24.53 -0.53 2.97
N GLY A 1129 -23.67 -1.41 2.45
CA GLY A 1129 -24.06 -2.55 1.59
C GLY A 1129 -24.46 -3.80 2.39
N ARG A 1130 -25.15 -4.75 1.76
CA ARG A 1130 -25.49 -6.06 2.36
C ARG A 1130 -24.28 -6.99 2.39
N GLU A 1131 -24.32 -8.03 3.23
CA GLU A 1131 -23.28 -9.07 3.29
C GLU A 1131 -23.18 -9.86 1.97
N THR A 1132 -24.31 -10.05 1.28
CA THR A 1132 -24.35 -10.70 -0.04
C THR A 1132 -25.01 -9.78 -1.06
N GLU A 1133 -24.21 -9.26 -2.00
CA GLU A 1133 -24.65 -8.26 -2.97
C GLU A 1133 -24.38 -8.75 -4.40
N TRP A 1134 -25.04 -9.85 -4.78
CA TRP A 1134 -24.81 -10.52 -6.06
C TRP A 1134 -25.21 -9.63 -7.25
N SER A 1135 -24.44 -9.69 -8.34
CA SER A 1135 -24.76 -8.96 -9.58
C SER A 1135 -26.00 -9.52 -10.28
N VAL A 1136 -26.28 -10.81 -10.11
CA VAL A 1136 -27.49 -11.48 -10.61
C VAL A 1136 -28.47 -11.64 -9.45
N VAL A 1137 -29.73 -11.27 -9.67
CA VAL A 1137 -30.80 -11.36 -8.67
C VAL A 1137 -31.79 -12.46 -9.08
N PRO A 1138 -32.09 -13.43 -8.20
CA PRO A 1138 -33.15 -14.40 -8.47
C PRO A 1138 -34.52 -13.73 -8.36
N MET A 1139 -35.47 -14.18 -9.19
CA MET A 1139 -36.83 -13.64 -9.21
C MET A 1139 -37.86 -14.76 -9.22
N GLU A 1140 -38.85 -14.66 -8.34
CA GLU A 1140 -39.99 -15.58 -8.34
C GLU A 1140 -41.03 -15.17 -9.39
N ILE A 1141 -41.41 -16.11 -10.27
CA ILE A 1141 -42.47 -15.91 -11.27
C ILE A 1141 -43.78 -16.41 -10.68
N ARG A 1142 -44.74 -15.51 -10.45
CA ARG A 1142 -45.96 -15.80 -9.67
C ARG A 1142 -47.06 -16.61 -10.38
N GLU A 1143 -46.95 -16.95 -11.67
CA GLU A 1143 -47.89 -17.87 -12.35
C GLU A 1143 -47.23 -18.69 -13.49
N PRO A 1144 -47.69 -19.92 -13.79
CA PRO A 1144 -47.21 -20.69 -14.93
C PRO A 1144 -47.75 -20.05 -16.21
N MET A 1145 -46.90 -19.31 -16.90
CA MET A 1145 -47.29 -18.72 -18.18
C MET A 1145 -47.54 -19.81 -19.23
N ILE A 1146 -48.71 -19.77 -19.86
CA ILE A 1146 -49.16 -20.71 -20.90
C ILE A 1146 -48.37 -20.53 -22.22
N LYS A 1147 -47.49 -19.52 -22.33
CA LYS A 1147 -46.56 -19.28 -23.45
C LYS A 1147 -45.23 -18.68 -22.94
N PRO A 1148 -44.07 -18.92 -23.58
CA PRO A 1148 -42.81 -18.28 -23.19
C PRO A 1148 -42.90 -16.75 -23.33
N ALA A 1149 -42.48 -16.00 -22.31
CA ALA A 1149 -42.42 -14.54 -22.36
C ALA A 1149 -41.34 -14.10 -23.34
N PRO A 1150 -41.57 -13.03 -24.12
CA PRO A 1150 -40.60 -12.54 -25.09
C PRO A 1150 -39.50 -11.65 -24.49
N SER A 1151 -39.60 -11.18 -23.24
CA SER A 1151 -38.60 -10.26 -22.62
C SER A 1151 -38.63 -10.25 -21.09
N LEU A 1152 -37.53 -9.79 -20.46
CA LEU A 1152 -37.41 -9.55 -19.02
C LEU A 1152 -38.46 -8.54 -18.50
N ASP A 1153 -38.71 -7.46 -19.25
CA ASP A 1153 -39.70 -6.42 -18.90
C ASP A 1153 -41.13 -6.99 -18.74
N ALA A 1154 -41.46 -8.10 -19.40
CA ALA A 1154 -42.77 -8.75 -19.29
C ALA A 1154 -42.88 -9.70 -18.08
N LEU A 1155 -41.74 -10.10 -17.50
CA LEU A 1155 -41.63 -11.03 -16.38
C LEU A 1155 -41.36 -10.32 -15.06
N PHE A 1156 -40.71 -9.17 -15.10
CA PHE A 1156 -40.28 -8.44 -13.92
C PHE A 1156 -41.48 -7.79 -13.20
N ILE A 1157 -41.65 -8.17 -11.94
CA ILE A 1157 -42.56 -7.49 -11.00
C ILE A 1157 -41.67 -7.07 -9.83
N PRO A 1158 -41.55 -5.76 -9.52
CA PRO A 1158 -40.73 -5.28 -8.41
C PRO A 1158 -41.11 -5.97 -7.09
N GLY A 1159 -40.11 -6.50 -6.39
CA GLY A 1159 -40.23 -7.10 -5.05
C GLY A 1159 -39.63 -6.20 -3.97
N ASP A 1160 -39.62 -6.69 -2.72
CA ASP A 1160 -38.88 -6.04 -1.64
C ASP A 1160 -37.37 -6.28 -1.83
N MET A 1161 -36.71 -5.29 -2.43
CA MET A 1161 -35.28 -5.30 -2.69
C MET A 1161 -34.47 -4.77 -1.51
N THR A 1162 -35.08 -4.66 -0.32
CA THR A 1162 -34.43 -4.18 0.91
C THR A 1162 -33.98 -5.30 1.85
N ALA A 1163 -34.42 -6.54 1.63
CA ALA A 1163 -34.06 -7.69 2.46
C ALA A 1163 -32.54 -7.94 2.53
N ASP A 1164 -32.06 -8.52 3.64
CA ASP A 1164 -30.63 -8.81 3.88
C ASP A 1164 -30.07 -9.86 2.90
N ASP A 1165 -30.94 -10.72 2.37
CA ASP A 1165 -30.67 -11.73 1.36
C ASP A 1165 -31.70 -11.58 0.25
N LEU A 1166 -31.23 -11.31 -0.97
CA LEU A 1166 -32.07 -11.12 -2.15
C LEU A 1166 -32.26 -12.40 -2.96
N GLY A 1167 -31.75 -13.53 -2.45
CA GLY A 1167 -32.12 -14.90 -2.82
C GLY A 1167 -30.95 -15.83 -3.15
#